data_AF-A0A925IKM1-F1
#
_entry.id   AF-A0A925IKM1-F1
#
_cell.length_a   1.000
_cell.length_b   1.000
_cell.length_c   1.000
_cell.angle_alpha   90.00
_cell.angle_beta   90.00
_cell.angle_gamma   90.00
#
_symmetry.space_group_name_H-M   'P 1'
#
loop_
_entity.id
_entity.type
_entity.pdbx_description
1 polymer ?
#
loop_
_entity_poly.entity_id
_entity_poly.type
_entity_poly.pdbx_seq_one_letter_code
_entity_poly.pdbx_strand_id
1 'polypeptide(L)'
;MKNSNRLVSITATLLSLLLSVIGWMIFAPTQLGGSVTYVMVDGNSMEPGFHLGDLLLIRTQTSYQIGDAVTYQNAELGRYVFHRIIGTELNRYVLKGDNNSWLDSYHPDQSEIVGKLWVHIPKLGNAIEWVRLPFNWAVAMGLLGGVFMLTMIKKQPQRGKEKNKPSQKSGGIGIKQGALYITGFLTLIFLGLSIFSFTRPLTSTIGNIPYQQEGQFFYSATGTPGVYDTELVRSGEPVFPKLTCFLNIGFTYNLLADQLQEASGTNQLYARVLDSQSGWQRTIPLNPQTTFIGNTYSTLATLDLCQVESLANLVEQETGLHPNTYTLEIVSHVELTGNIAGNQVSDTFDPSLVFAFDKVHFYLDIKDAKTDPLRMVKQGLAGSSDLQANTIQIVGLNPTVKSIRLISLLGLGFSLIGLVIAGTYVYRTAWQSEEALIRLKYGAILVDIQEQSLKPASSVIDVTKIDDLARLAERHGTMILHKQLNSLHTYLVQSNEMNYRYVVGTSEDRVAEVAPPYDEITEHLVQPEEEQFVTDVSLDTKLPEYFIENNEDGIANTQPVLNRIIEPHVKNDENITSKFEPLQDETSENDKDKLIEAEMIRREALAQLINSYKNLEVNEKPVSKESVEYVIDTGAIGFVMPEFEETKILRKIKL
;
A
#
# COMPACT_ATOMS: atom_id res chain seq x y z
N MET A 1 7.17 -30.66 -40.69
CA MET A 1 8.08 -29.53 -40.30
C MET A 1 7.42 -28.18 -40.00
N LYS A 2 6.13 -27.89 -40.30
CA LYS A 2 5.53 -26.56 -40.00
C LYS A 2 4.82 -26.47 -38.64
N ASN A 3 4.30 -27.59 -38.13
CA ASN A 3 3.53 -27.63 -36.87
C ASN A 3 4.39 -27.36 -35.63
N SER A 4 5.67 -27.78 -35.66
CA SER A 4 6.68 -27.44 -34.65
C SER A 4 6.70 -25.94 -34.35
N ASN A 5 6.64 -25.08 -35.38
CA ASN A 5 6.81 -23.65 -35.18
C ASN A 5 5.59 -22.99 -34.51
N ARG A 6 4.38 -23.57 -34.65
CA ARG A 6 3.21 -23.10 -33.88
C ARG A 6 3.19 -23.64 -32.45
N LEU A 7 3.48 -24.93 -32.27
CA LEU A 7 3.64 -25.50 -30.93
C LEU A 7 4.76 -24.80 -30.14
N VAL A 8 5.90 -24.51 -30.76
CA VAL A 8 6.98 -23.68 -30.20
C VAL A 8 6.49 -22.25 -29.92
N SER A 9 5.69 -21.62 -30.79
CA SER A 9 5.18 -20.27 -30.47
C SER A 9 4.21 -20.25 -29.27
N ILE A 10 3.33 -21.24 -29.16
CA ILE A 10 2.34 -21.34 -28.07
C ILE A 10 3.04 -21.73 -26.76
N THR A 11 3.92 -22.73 -26.79
CA THR A 11 4.73 -23.10 -25.62
C THR A 11 5.69 -22.00 -25.21
N ALA A 12 6.30 -21.25 -26.14
CA ALA A 12 7.10 -20.07 -25.80
C ALA A 12 6.27 -18.94 -25.19
N THR A 13 5.02 -18.73 -25.64
CA THR A 13 4.13 -17.72 -25.04
C THR A 13 3.69 -18.14 -23.64
N LEU A 14 3.29 -19.40 -23.46
CA LEU A 14 2.93 -19.95 -22.15
C LEU A 14 4.12 -20.01 -21.19
N LEU A 15 5.30 -20.38 -21.67
CA LEU A 15 6.54 -20.35 -20.90
C LEU A 15 6.95 -18.92 -20.55
N SER A 16 6.80 -17.96 -21.45
CA SER A 16 7.05 -16.54 -21.16
C SER A 16 6.05 -15.99 -20.14
N LEU A 17 4.78 -16.37 -20.21
CA LEU A 17 3.77 -16.01 -19.21
C LEU A 17 4.11 -16.62 -17.85
N LEU A 18 4.47 -17.91 -17.82
CA LEU A 18 4.89 -18.62 -16.61
C LEU A 18 6.15 -18.01 -16.00
N LEU A 19 7.16 -17.67 -16.81
CA LEU A 19 8.38 -16.99 -16.37
C LEU A 19 8.10 -15.58 -15.85
N SER A 20 7.16 -14.84 -16.44
CA SER A 20 6.71 -13.54 -15.92
C SER A 20 5.98 -13.67 -14.57
N VAL A 21 5.15 -14.69 -14.39
CA VAL A 21 4.46 -14.96 -13.11
C VAL A 21 5.42 -15.44 -12.03
N ILE A 22 6.36 -16.33 -12.36
CA ILE A 22 7.44 -16.77 -11.46
C ILE A 22 8.34 -15.58 -11.09
N GLY A 23 8.74 -14.78 -12.07
CA GLY A 23 9.50 -13.55 -11.87
C GLY A 23 8.77 -12.57 -10.96
N TRP A 24 7.46 -12.36 -11.17
CA TRP A 24 6.64 -11.55 -10.28
C TRP A 24 6.64 -12.10 -8.84
N MET A 25 6.39 -13.39 -8.63
CA MET A 25 6.40 -13.98 -7.28
C MET A 25 7.77 -13.87 -6.58
N ILE A 26 8.87 -13.94 -7.33
CA ILE A 26 10.24 -13.81 -6.81
C ILE A 26 10.58 -12.35 -6.46
N PHE A 27 10.18 -11.39 -7.30
CA PHE A 27 10.55 -9.97 -7.19
C PHE A 27 9.43 -9.08 -6.64
N ALA A 28 8.33 -9.65 -6.15
CA ALA A 28 7.18 -8.91 -5.65
C ALA A 28 7.57 -7.96 -4.50
N PRO A 29 7.16 -6.67 -4.58
CA PRO A 29 7.30 -5.72 -3.49
C PRO A 29 6.60 -6.19 -2.20
N THR A 30 7.18 -5.92 -1.04
CA THR A 30 6.56 -6.15 0.27
C THR A 30 5.19 -5.47 0.40
N GLN A 31 5.02 -4.28 -0.18
CA GLN A 31 3.73 -3.54 -0.23
C GLN A 31 2.65 -4.24 -1.08
N LEU A 32 3.01 -5.25 -1.87
CA LEU A 32 2.11 -6.07 -2.69
C LEU A 32 2.06 -7.54 -2.22
N GLY A 33 2.44 -7.80 -0.96
CA GLY A 33 2.45 -9.15 -0.37
C GLY A 33 3.66 -10.01 -0.75
N GLY A 34 4.70 -9.41 -1.33
CA GLY A 34 5.97 -10.06 -1.66
C GLY A 34 6.99 -10.05 -0.51
N SER A 35 8.24 -10.40 -0.84
CA SER A 35 9.35 -10.47 0.14
C SER A 35 10.52 -9.52 -0.16
N VAL A 36 10.40 -8.65 -1.16
CA VAL A 36 11.48 -7.75 -1.61
C VAL A 36 11.09 -6.28 -1.37
N THR A 37 12.01 -5.51 -0.80
CA THR A 37 11.94 -4.05 -0.67
C THR A 37 13.02 -3.45 -1.57
N TYR A 38 12.67 -2.38 -2.29
CA TYR A 38 13.57 -1.71 -3.23
C TYR A 38 14.13 -0.44 -2.59
N VAL A 39 15.44 -0.39 -2.37
CA VAL A 39 16.14 0.70 -1.69
C VAL A 39 17.16 1.31 -2.66
N MET A 40 17.28 2.63 -2.69
CA MET A 40 18.36 3.33 -3.38
C MET A 40 19.43 3.71 -2.35
N VAL A 41 20.71 3.58 -2.72
CA VAL A 41 21.81 4.04 -1.86
C VAL A 41 21.86 5.56 -1.90
N ASP A 42 21.75 6.17 -0.73
CA ASP A 42 21.97 7.61 -0.50
C ASP A 42 23.09 7.78 0.53
N GLY A 43 23.97 8.76 0.30
CA GLY A 43 25.24 8.91 1.03
C GLY A 43 26.36 7.94 0.62
N ASN A 44 27.42 7.89 1.43
CA ASN A 44 28.70 7.22 1.16
C ASN A 44 29.19 6.30 2.30
N SER A 45 28.37 6.02 3.31
CA SER A 45 28.75 5.22 4.50
C SER A 45 29.05 3.75 4.18
N MET A 46 28.70 3.28 2.98
CA MET A 46 28.88 1.90 2.50
C MET A 46 29.84 1.79 1.30
N GLU A 47 30.61 2.84 1.02
CA GLU A 47 31.73 2.78 0.07
C GLU A 47 32.88 1.89 0.62
N PRO A 48 33.73 1.30 -0.25
CA PRO A 48 33.66 1.31 -1.71
C PRO A 48 32.77 0.18 -2.28
N GLY A 49 32.00 -0.53 -1.44
CA GLY A 49 31.14 -1.62 -1.89
C GLY A 49 29.88 -1.13 -2.61
N PHE A 50 29.28 -0.05 -2.10
CA PHE A 50 28.00 0.49 -2.55
C PHE A 50 28.12 2.01 -2.73
N HIS A 51 27.59 2.54 -3.84
CA HIS A 51 27.77 3.94 -4.22
C HIS A 51 26.42 4.66 -4.35
N LEU A 52 26.45 5.98 -4.17
CA LEU A 52 25.30 6.87 -4.37
C LEU A 52 24.56 6.59 -5.70
N GLY A 53 23.26 6.28 -5.60
CA GLY A 53 22.40 5.98 -6.75
C GLY A 53 22.47 4.55 -7.29
N ASP A 54 23.13 3.63 -6.57
CA ASP A 54 22.96 2.19 -6.78
C ASP A 54 21.57 1.71 -6.32
N LEU A 55 21.05 0.66 -6.95
CA LEU A 55 19.79 0.02 -6.52
C LEU A 55 20.10 -1.26 -5.72
N LEU A 56 19.46 -1.40 -4.56
CA LEU A 56 19.49 -2.58 -3.71
C LEU A 56 18.11 -3.24 -3.67
N LEU A 57 18.08 -4.55 -3.90
CA LEU A 57 16.93 -5.40 -3.59
C LEU A 57 17.21 -6.04 -2.24
N ILE A 58 16.43 -5.60 -1.25
CA ILE A 58 16.50 -6.03 0.14
C ILE A 58 15.43 -7.09 0.37
N ARG A 59 15.79 -8.26 0.88
CA ARG A 59 14.86 -9.38 1.10
C ARG A 59 14.69 -9.67 2.58
N THR A 60 13.45 -9.67 3.07
CA THR A 60 13.12 -9.98 4.47
C THR A 60 13.48 -11.43 4.80
N GLN A 61 14.06 -11.67 5.98
CA GLN A 61 14.40 -13.01 6.47
C GLN A 61 13.96 -13.21 7.92
N THR A 62 13.85 -14.48 8.34
CA THR A 62 13.46 -14.86 9.71
C THR A 62 14.58 -14.74 10.74
N SER A 63 15.81 -14.53 10.29
CA SER A 63 17.00 -14.29 11.11
C SER A 63 18.09 -13.63 10.24
N TYR A 64 19.00 -12.89 10.87
CA TYR A 64 20.12 -12.21 10.22
C TYR A 64 21.44 -12.59 10.92
N GLN A 65 22.58 -12.48 10.23
CA GLN A 65 23.88 -12.94 10.74
C GLN A 65 24.94 -11.83 10.72
N ILE A 66 25.95 -11.98 11.58
CA ILE A 66 27.11 -11.09 11.60
C ILE A 66 27.82 -11.16 10.23
N GLY A 67 28.12 -10.00 9.66
CA GLY A 67 28.62 -9.82 8.29
C GLY A 67 27.54 -9.42 7.29
N ASP A 68 26.25 -9.57 7.61
CA ASP A 68 25.15 -9.23 6.70
C ASP A 68 24.98 -7.72 6.54
N ALA A 69 24.92 -7.25 5.30
CA ALA A 69 24.44 -5.91 4.98
C ALA A 69 22.91 -5.91 4.95
N VAL A 70 22.27 -5.11 5.79
CA VAL A 70 20.82 -5.09 6.01
C VAL A 70 20.27 -3.67 5.97
N THR A 71 18.99 -3.53 5.63
CA THR A 71 18.26 -2.28 5.84
C THR A 71 17.41 -2.40 7.09
N TYR A 72 17.54 -1.43 7.99
CA TYR A 72 16.72 -1.31 9.20
C TYR A 72 16.02 0.05 9.23
N GLN A 73 14.93 0.13 9.98
CA GLN A 73 14.29 1.40 10.32
C GLN A 73 14.92 1.94 11.60
N ASN A 74 15.52 3.13 11.54
CA ASN A 74 15.98 3.83 12.72
C ASN A 74 14.81 4.66 13.28
N ALA A 75 14.31 4.32 14.47
CA ALA A 75 13.16 4.99 15.08
C ALA A 75 13.47 6.44 15.52
N GLU A 76 14.69 6.71 16.02
CA GLU A 76 15.13 8.03 16.48
C GLU A 76 15.22 9.05 15.33
N LEU A 77 15.64 8.58 14.14
CA LEU A 77 15.85 9.40 12.95
C LEU A 77 14.70 9.31 11.92
N GLY A 78 13.65 8.53 12.21
CA GLY A 78 12.49 8.34 11.35
C GLY A 78 12.79 7.80 9.93
N ARG A 79 13.96 7.20 9.71
CA ARG A 79 14.48 6.88 8.37
C ARG A 79 15.03 5.46 8.25
N TYR A 80 15.05 4.94 7.04
CA TYR A 80 15.75 3.70 6.73
C TYR A 80 17.26 3.92 6.61
N VAL A 81 18.05 3.01 7.17
CA VAL A 81 19.52 3.01 7.11
C VAL A 81 19.97 1.64 6.58
N PHE A 82 20.96 1.63 5.68
CA PHE A 82 21.54 0.41 5.11
C PHE A 82 23.00 0.29 5.53
N HIS A 83 23.28 -0.62 6.46
CA HIS A 83 24.60 -0.83 7.07
C HIS A 83 24.86 -2.33 7.33
N ARG A 84 26.07 -2.68 7.78
CA ARG A 84 26.47 -4.06 8.05
C ARG A 84 26.34 -4.41 9.53
N ILE A 85 25.76 -5.57 9.82
CA ILE A 85 25.78 -6.17 11.17
C ILE A 85 27.21 -6.61 11.48
N ILE A 86 27.80 -6.08 12.55
CA ILE A 86 29.14 -6.47 13.02
C ILE A 86 29.11 -7.29 14.32
N GLY A 87 27.99 -7.28 15.04
CA GLY A 87 27.83 -7.93 16.34
C GLY A 87 26.37 -8.00 16.78
N THR A 88 26.16 -8.58 17.96
CA THR A 88 24.84 -8.71 18.60
C THR A 88 24.99 -8.56 20.11
N GLU A 89 24.23 -7.66 20.71
CA GLU A 89 24.24 -7.37 22.14
C GLU A 89 22.80 -7.38 22.67
N LEU A 90 22.53 -8.16 23.72
CA LEU A 90 21.23 -8.23 24.40
C LEU A 90 20.02 -8.41 23.44
N ASN A 91 20.15 -9.33 22.47
CA ASN A 91 19.18 -9.59 21.38
C ASN A 91 18.95 -8.44 20.37
N ARG A 92 19.72 -7.35 20.43
CA ARG A 92 19.75 -6.29 19.39
C ARG A 92 21.03 -6.39 18.56
N TYR A 93 20.99 -5.86 17.35
CA TYR A 93 22.08 -5.92 16.39
C TYR A 93 22.99 -4.69 16.51
N VAL A 94 24.31 -4.92 16.51
CA VAL A 94 25.33 -3.86 16.43
C VAL A 94 25.64 -3.64 14.95
N LEU A 95 25.40 -2.44 14.42
CA LEU A 95 25.63 -2.11 13.02
C LEU A 95 26.73 -1.06 12.82
N LYS A 96 27.25 -1.07 11.59
CA LYS A 96 28.30 -0.16 11.14
C LYS A 96 28.21 0.06 9.62
N GLY A 97 28.39 1.30 9.19
CA GLY A 97 28.74 1.59 7.79
C GLY A 97 30.14 1.06 7.45
N ASP A 98 30.30 0.40 6.29
CA ASP A 98 31.58 -0.14 5.84
C ASP A 98 32.69 0.94 5.81
N ASN A 99 32.33 2.18 5.44
CA ASN A 99 33.21 3.35 5.34
C ASN A 99 33.33 4.18 6.64
N ASN A 100 32.43 3.98 7.63
CA ASN A 100 32.43 4.77 8.86
C ASN A 100 33.61 4.38 9.78
N SER A 101 34.12 5.29 10.61
CA SER A 101 35.13 4.96 11.65
C SER A 101 34.52 4.66 13.02
N TRP A 102 33.23 4.94 13.20
CA TRP A 102 32.44 4.69 14.41
C TRP A 102 31.40 3.58 14.19
N LEU A 103 30.76 3.12 15.28
CA LEU A 103 29.62 2.21 15.25
C LEU A 103 28.30 3.01 15.28
N ASP A 104 27.22 2.43 14.77
CA ASP A 104 25.91 3.09 14.85
C ASP A 104 25.39 3.08 16.30
N SER A 105 25.03 4.25 16.84
CA SER A 105 24.48 4.36 18.20
C SER A 105 23.17 3.58 18.36
N TYR A 106 22.38 3.49 17.29
CA TYR A 106 21.09 2.81 17.30
C TYR A 106 21.24 1.32 16.99
N HIS A 107 20.77 0.50 17.94
CA HIS A 107 20.86 -0.95 17.90
C HIS A 107 19.47 -1.55 17.65
N PRO A 108 19.07 -1.84 16.39
CA PRO A 108 17.76 -2.38 16.08
C PRO A 108 17.59 -3.83 16.55
N ASP A 109 16.36 -4.23 16.86
CA ASP A 109 15.99 -5.63 17.05
C ASP A 109 15.60 -6.34 15.73
N GLN A 110 15.25 -7.63 15.83
CA GLN A 110 14.89 -8.49 14.71
C GLN A 110 13.68 -8.00 13.89
N SER A 111 12.75 -7.26 14.49
CA SER A 111 11.54 -6.71 13.85
C SER A 111 11.80 -5.38 13.14
N GLU A 112 12.80 -4.61 13.60
CA GLU A 112 13.20 -3.31 13.05
C GLU A 112 14.05 -3.46 11.76
N ILE A 113 14.53 -4.67 11.45
CA ILE A 113 15.26 -5.00 10.21
C ILE A 113 14.29 -5.41 9.09
N VAL A 114 14.16 -4.53 8.10
CA VAL A 114 13.36 -4.70 6.86
C VAL A 114 13.81 -5.90 6.05
N GLY A 115 15.12 -6.15 5.99
CA GLY A 115 15.70 -7.28 5.29
C GLY A 115 17.20 -7.19 5.03
N LYS A 116 17.73 -8.27 4.45
CA LYS A 116 19.12 -8.42 4.03
C LYS A 116 19.30 -8.07 2.55
N LEU A 117 20.46 -7.53 2.18
CA LEU A 117 20.85 -7.38 0.77
C LEU A 117 20.76 -8.72 0.04
N TRP A 118 19.98 -8.77 -1.04
CA TRP A 118 19.85 -9.93 -1.90
C TRP A 118 20.41 -9.70 -3.32
N VAL A 119 20.18 -8.51 -3.91
CA VAL A 119 20.80 -8.12 -5.18
C VAL A 119 21.25 -6.67 -5.12
N HIS A 120 22.46 -6.39 -5.60
CA HIS A 120 23.00 -5.05 -5.84
C HIS A 120 23.08 -4.82 -7.35
N ILE A 121 22.57 -3.68 -7.82
CA ILE A 121 22.60 -3.31 -9.24
C ILE A 121 23.18 -1.89 -9.37
N PRO A 122 24.48 -1.77 -9.72
CA PRO A 122 25.15 -0.48 -9.81
C PRO A 122 24.47 0.51 -10.75
N LYS A 123 24.38 1.77 -10.32
CA LYS A 123 23.84 2.93 -11.07
C LYS A 123 22.37 2.83 -11.52
N LEU A 124 21.66 1.74 -11.22
CA LEU A 124 20.27 1.56 -11.66
C LEU A 124 19.29 2.48 -10.91
N GLY A 125 19.62 2.93 -9.69
CA GLY A 125 18.83 3.92 -8.97
C GLY A 125 18.76 5.24 -9.75
N ASN A 126 19.91 5.78 -10.15
CA ASN A 126 20.02 6.97 -11.00
C ASN A 126 19.23 6.84 -12.32
N ALA A 127 19.25 5.65 -12.94
CA ALA A 127 18.49 5.41 -14.17
C ALA A 127 16.97 5.36 -13.94
N ILE A 128 16.51 4.81 -12.81
CA ILE A 128 15.10 4.82 -12.39
C ILE A 128 14.64 6.25 -12.07
N GLU A 129 15.48 7.04 -11.39
CA GLU A 129 15.19 8.45 -11.10
C GLU A 129 15.10 9.29 -12.38
N TRP A 130 16.05 9.14 -13.30
CA TRP A 130 15.98 9.77 -14.62
C TRP A 130 14.70 9.38 -15.38
N VAL A 131 14.29 8.11 -15.30
CA VAL A 131 13.03 7.60 -15.89
C VAL A 131 11.77 8.21 -15.26
N ARG A 132 11.77 8.54 -13.95
CA ARG A 132 10.59 9.10 -13.26
C ARG A 132 10.22 10.51 -13.74
N LEU A 133 11.13 11.24 -14.38
CA LEU A 133 10.85 12.57 -14.92
C LEU A 133 9.89 12.46 -16.13
N PRO A 134 8.73 13.15 -16.15
CA PRO A 134 7.68 12.92 -17.15
C PRO A 134 8.12 13.05 -18.62
N PHE A 135 9.06 13.96 -18.90
CA PHE A 135 9.64 14.13 -20.24
C PHE A 135 10.47 12.91 -20.67
N ASN A 136 11.34 12.40 -19.80
CA ASN A 136 12.18 11.25 -20.08
C ASN A 136 11.35 9.98 -20.28
N TRP A 137 10.27 9.82 -19.51
CA TRP A 137 9.32 8.73 -19.70
C TRP A 137 8.60 8.81 -21.06
N ALA A 138 8.18 9.99 -21.48
CA ALA A 138 7.59 10.19 -22.81
C ALA A 138 8.58 9.84 -23.95
N VAL A 139 9.86 10.20 -23.81
CA VAL A 139 10.92 9.82 -24.77
C VAL A 139 11.15 8.30 -24.78
N ALA A 140 11.23 7.65 -23.62
CA ALA A 140 11.43 6.21 -23.50
C ALA A 140 10.26 5.41 -24.11
N MET A 141 9.02 5.81 -23.83
CA MET A 141 7.81 5.21 -24.42
C MET A 141 7.74 5.47 -25.94
N GLY A 142 8.12 6.67 -26.39
CA GLY A 142 8.18 7.01 -27.82
C GLY A 142 9.18 6.14 -28.59
N LEU A 143 10.36 5.89 -28.02
CA LEU A 143 11.37 5.00 -28.61
C LEU A 143 10.90 3.54 -28.66
N LEU A 144 10.32 3.02 -27.57
CA LEU A 144 9.76 1.66 -27.53
C LEU A 144 8.62 1.48 -28.54
N GLY A 145 7.69 2.44 -28.62
CA GLY A 145 6.62 2.46 -29.62
C GLY A 145 7.15 2.54 -31.05
N GLY A 146 8.18 3.37 -31.29
CA GLY A 146 8.86 3.47 -32.58
C GLY A 146 9.51 2.16 -33.03
N VAL A 147 10.24 1.49 -32.13
CA VAL A 147 10.83 0.16 -32.40
C VAL A 147 9.74 -0.87 -32.69
N PHE A 148 8.67 -0.91 -31.90
CA PHE A 148 7.54 -1.82 -32.12
C PHE A 148 6.89 -1.59 -33.51
N MET A 149 6.62 -0.34 -33.87
CA MET A 149 6.08 0.02 -35.20
C MET A 149 7.03 -0.37 -36.35
N LEU A 150 8.34 -0.20 -36.19
CA LEU A 150 9.34 -0.65 -37.17
C LEU A 150 9.34 -2.19 -37.36
N THR A 151 9.07 -2.96 -36.30
CA THR A 151 8.93 -4.43 -36.41
C THR A 151 7.63 -4.86 -37.11
N MET A 152 6.53 -4.12 -36.93
CA MET A 152 5.28 -4.32 -37.68
C MET A 152 5.47 -4.04 -39.18
N ILE A 153 6.07 -2.90 -39.52
CA ILE A 153 6.27 -2.45 -40.91
C ILE A 153 7.15 -3.42 -41.71
N LYS A 154 8.13 -4.08 -41.08
CA LYS A 154 9.03 -5.03 -41.75
C LYS A 154 8.39 -6.37 -42.16
N LYS A 155 7.09 -6.59 -41.91
CA LYS A 155 6.42 -7.89 -42.16
C LYS A 155 5.49 -7.93 -43.37
N GLN A 156 5.82 -7.21 -44.44
CA GLN A 156 5.16 -7.35 -45.75
C GLN A 156 6.16 -7.83 -46.83
N PRO A 157 6.27 -9.15 -47.11
CA PRO A 157 7.08 -9.63 -48.23
C PRO A 157 6.42 -9.19 -49.54
N GLN A 158 7.19 -8.54 -50.42
CA GLN A 158 6.73 -8.11 -51.73
C GLN A 158 6.36 -9.34 -52.57
N ARG A 159 5.06 -9.56 -52.79
CA ARG A 159 4.57 -10.61 -53.70
C ARG A 159 4.54 -10.05 -55.12
N GLY A 160 5.15 -10.77 -56.06
CA GLY A 160 5.30 -10.32 -57.45
C GLY A 160 3.97 -9.99 -58.13
N LYS A 161 4.01 -9.06 -59.10
CA LYS A 161 2.85 -8.68 -59.91
C LYS A 161 2.47 -9.83 -60.83
N GLU A 162 1.31 -10.44 -60.60
CA GLU A 162 0.63 -11.27 -61.59
C GLU A 162 -0.86 -10.89 -61.61
N LYS A 163 -1.48 -10.92 -62.79
CA LYS A 163 -2.80 -10.33 -63.04
C LYS A 163 -3.91 -11.38 -63.13
N ASN A 164 -5.13 -10.94 -62.82
CA ASN A 164 -6.41 -11.53 -63.21
C ASN A 164 -6.80 -12.89 -62.58
N LYS A 165 -7.47 -12.83 -61.43
CA LYS A 165 -8.80 -13.44 -61.24
C LYS A 165 -9.54 -12.69 -60.10
N PRO A 166 -10.88 -12.54 -60.13
CA PRO A 166 -11.62 -11.82 -59.11
C PRO A 166 -11.69 -12.66 -57.83
N SER A 167 -11.02 -12.21 -56.76
CA SER A 167 -11.12 -12.86 -55.45
C SER A 167 -12.51 -12.64 -54.85
N GLN A 168 -13.22 -13.72 -54.52
CA GLN A 168 -14.37 -13.64 -53.61
C GLN A 168 -13.94 -12.97 -52.30
N LYS A 169 -14.81 -12.13 -51.74
CA LYS A 169 -14.49 -11.26 -50.59
C LYS A 169 -14.36 -12.06 -49.29
N SER A 170 -13.19 -12.64 -49.02
CA SER A 170 -12.83 -13.20 -47.70
C SER A 170 -12.61 -12.13 -46.61
N GLY A 171 -13.14 -10.91 -46.78
CA GLY A 171 -12.90 -9.74 -45.94
C GLY A 171 -13.62 -9.76 -44.57
N GLY A 172 -14.36 -10.83 -44.26
CA GLY A 172 -15.17 -10.90 -43.04
C GLY A 172 -14.39 -11.17 -41.76
N ILE A 173 -13.31 -11.96 -41.80
CA ILE A 173 -12.76 -12.58 -40.57
C ILE A 173 -11.83 -11.64 -39.79
N GLY A 174 -10.97 -10.86 -40.47
CA GLY A 174 -9.97 -10.00 -39.81
C GLY A 174 -10.58 -8.94 -38.89
N ILE A 175 -11.66 -8.28 -39.34
CA ILE A 175 -12.37 -7.26 -38.55
C ILE A 175 -13.04 -7.89 -37.32
N LYS A 176 -13.60 -9.10 -37.48
CA LYS A 176 -14.29 -9.84 -36.41
C LYS A 176 -13.34 -10.31 -35.30
N GLN A 177 -12.12 -10.73 -35.66
CA GLN A 177 -11.08 -11.05 -34.67
C GLN A 177 -10.55 -9.79 -33.97
N GLY A 178 -10.39 -8.68 -34.70
CA GLY A 178 -10.02 -7.39 -34.12
C GLY A 178 -10.93 -6.93 -32.98
N ALA A 179 -12.25 -7.12 -33.11
CA ALA A 179 -13.22 -6.78 -32.07
C ALA A 179 -12.95 -7.50 -30.73
N LEU A 180 -12.58 -8.79 -30.76
CA LEU A 180 -12.26 -9.57 -29.56
C LEU A 180 -10.99 -9.06 -28.86
N TYR A 181 -9.96 -8.69 -29.63
CA TYR A 181 -8.73 -8.12 -29.08
C TYR A 181 -8.95 -6.72 -28.49
N ILE A 182 -9.81 -5.90 -29.12
CA ILE A 182 -10.17 -4.56 -28.62
C ILE A 182 -10.96 -4.65 -27.32
N THR A 183 -11.98 -5.51 -27.22
CA THR A 183 -12.74 -5.68 -25.97
C THR A 183 -11.89 -6.31 -24.86
N GLY A 184 -11.06 -7.31 -25.18
CA GLY A 184 -10.09 -7.88 -24.24
C GLY A 184 -9.09 -6.85 -23.71
N PHE A 185 -8.54 -5.98 -24.57
CA PHE A 185 -7.64 -4.90 -24.13
C PHE A 185 -8.35 -3.86 -23.24
N LEU A 186 -9.60 -3.50 -23.57
CA LEU A 186 -10.41 -2.61 -22.74
C LEU A 186 -10.75 -3.23 -21.37
N THR A 187 -11.08 -4.53 -21.29
CA THR A 187 -11.31 -5.19 -19.99
C THR A 187 -10.08 -5.11 -19.08
N LEU A 188 -8.87 -5.31 -19.62
CA LEU A 188 -7.63 -5.21 -18.85
C LEU A 188 -7.34 -3.78 -18.36
N ILE A 189 -7.59 -2.76 -19.20
CA ILE A 189 -7.46 -1.34 -18.81
C ILE A 189 -8.43 -1.00 -17.68
N PHE A 190 -9.72 -1.34 -17.82
CA PHE A 190 -10.71 -1.00 -16.80
C PHE A 190 -10.55 -1.84 -15.52
N LEU A 191 -10.06 -3.07 -15.60
CA LEU A 191 -9.67 -3.87 -14.44
C LEU A 191 -8.51 -3.20 -13.67
N GLY A 192 -7.46 -2.77 -14.36
CA GLY A 192 -6.34 -2.04 -13.76
C GLY A 192 -6.76 -0.72 -13.11
N LEU A 193 -7.60 0.07 -13.79
CA LEU A 193 -8.19 1.31 -13.23
C LEU A 193 -9.11 1.04 -12.03
N SER A 194 -9.84 -0.07 -12.02
CA SER A 194 -10.68 -0.48 -10.90
C SER A 194 -9.82 -0.81 -9.68
N ILE A 195 -8.84 -1.70 -9.82
CA ILE A 195 -7.91 -2.04 -8.74
C ILE A 195 -7.22 -0.78 -8.19
N PHE A 196 -6.64 0.04 -9.07
CA PHE A 196 -5.95 1.28 -8.68
C PHE A 196 -6.86 2.27 -7.94
N SER A 197 -8.08 2.51 -8.43
CA SER A 197 -9.01 3.47 -7.80
C SER A 197 -9.65 2.94 -6.51
N PHE A 198 -9.72 1.61 -6.31
CA PHE A 198 -10.15 1.02 -5.04
C PHE A 198 -9.04 0.95 -3.99
N THR A 199 -7.76 0.83 -4.38
CA THR A 199 -6.61 0.91 -3.45
C THR A 199 -6.36 2.30 -2.84
N ARG A 200 -7.03 3.36 -3.31
CA ARG A 200 -6.91 4.73 -2.76
C ARG A 200 -8.18 5.14 -1.99
N PRO A 201 -8.05 5.87 -0.86
CA PRO A 201 -9.20 6.38 -0.11
C PRO A 201 -9.98 7.41 -0.92
N LEU A 202 -11.28 7.58 -0.62
CA LEU A 202 -12.15 8.55 -1.30
C LEU A 202 -11.86 10.01 -0.93
N THR A 203 -11.30 10.22 0.27
CA THR A 203 -10.89 11.51 0.81
C THR A 203 -9.38 11.53 1.05
N SER A 204 -8.84 12.74 1.14
CA SER A 204 -7.48 13.05 1.56
C SER A 204 -7.57 14.25 2.50
N THR A 205 -6.82 14.22 3.59
CA THR A 205 -6.61 15.42 4.41
C THR A 205 -5.93 16.50 3.58
N ILE A 206 -6.14 17.77 3.92
CA ILE A 206 -5.30 18.86 3.45
C ILE A 206 -3.84 18.61 3.91
N GLY A 207 -2.87 19.23 3.24
CA GLY A 207 -1.45 19.11 3.63
C GLY A 207 -1.25 19.51 5.09
N ASN A 208 -0.56 18.66 5.85
CA ASN A 208 -0.34 18.86 7.29
C ASN A 208 0.21 20.26 7.58
N ILE A 209 -0.33 20.92 8.59
CA ILE A 209 0.04 22.29 8.94
C ILE A 209 1.32 22.22 9.79
N PRO A 210 2.43 22.84 9.35
CA PRO A 210 3.68 22.77 10.07
C PRO A 210 3.63 23.61 11.35
N TYR A 211 4.23 23.09 12.41
CA TYR A 211 4.58 23.83 13.61
C TYR A 211 6.02 23.55 14.01
N GLN A 212 6.58 24.44 14.82
CA GLN A 212 7.94 24.34 15.32
C GLN A 212 7.93 24.58 16.83
N GLN A 213 8.43 23.60 17.57
CA GLN A 213 8.82 23.76 18.97
C GLN A 213 10.27 24.24 19.01
N GLU A 214 10.55 25.26 19.83
CA GLU A 214 11.88 25.85 19.99
C GLU A 214 12.21 26.00 21.47
N GLY A 215 13.40 25.57 21.87
CA GLY A 215 13.90 25.63 23.23
C GLY A 215 15.26 26.31 23.27
N GLN A 216 15.37 27.38 24.05
CA GLN A 216 16.62 28.11 24.25
C GLN A 216 17.06 28.01 25.72
N PHE A 217 18.29 27.56 25.94
CA PHE A 217 18.95 27.58 27.23
C PHE A 217 19.85 28.80 27.39
N PHE A 218 20.04 29.21 28.64
CA PHE A 218 21.13 30.08 29.06
C PHE A 218 21.62 29.66 30.44
N TYR A 219 22.85 29.99 30.79
CA TYR A 219 23.36 29.79 32.15
C TYR A 219 24.23 30.95 32.62
N SER A 220 24.35 31.06 33.94
CA SER A 220 25.29 31.98 34.58
C SER A 220 25.74 31.48 35.94
N ALA A 221 26.96 31.87 36.32
CA ALA A 221 27.52 31.57 37.64
C ALA A 221 28.35 32.77 38.14
N THR A 222 28.73 32.79 39.41
CA THR A 222 29.56 33.87 39.96
C THR A 222 30.97 33.80 39.39
N GLY A 223 31.39 34.83 38.65
CA GLY A 223 32.74 34.95 38.10
C GLY A 223 33.70 35.51 39.14
N THR A 224 34.88 34.91 39.28
CA THR A 224 35.98 35.49 40.07
C THR A 224 36.80 36.46 39.21
N PRO A 225 36.88 37.77 39.55
CA PRO A 225 37.67 38.73 38.79
C PRO A 225 39.13 38.31 38.67
N GLY A 226 39.68 38.41 37.46
CA GLY A 226 41.06 37.99 37.16
C GLY A 226 41.23 36.49 36.85
N VAL A 227 40.18 35.69 37.00
CA VAL A 227 40.03 34.41 36.27
C VAL A 227 39.11 34.58 35.06
N TYR A 228 38.04 35.36 35.22
CA TYR A 228 37.14 35.78 34.14
C TYR A 228 37.24 37.30 33.93
N ASP A 229 36.88 37.76 32.73
CA ASP A 229 36.84 39.18 32.36
C ASP A 229 35.69 39.95 33.05
N THR A 230 34.69 39.26 33.60
CA THR A 230 33.56 39.88 34.31
C THR A 230 33.19 39.11 35.60
N GLU A 231 32.45 39.76 36.49
CA GLU A 231 31.96 39.19 37.77
C GLU A 231 30.89 38.09 37.59
N LEU A 232 30.51 37.76 36.34
CA LEU A 232 29.52 36.75 36.01
C LEU A 232 30.02 35.87 34.86
N VAL A 233 30.08 34.56 35.10
CA VAL A 233 30.28 33.54 34.05
C VAL A 233 29.02 33.48 33.19
N ARG A 234 29.17 33.35 31.87
CA ARG A 234 28.08 33.40 30.88
C ARG A 234 27.96 32.10 30.07
N SER A 235 26.83 31.91 29.41
CA SER A 235 26.62 30.84 28.43
C SER A 235 27.77 30.75 27.42
N GLY A 236 28.46 29.61 27.37
CA GLY A 236 29.63 29.36 26.51
C GLY A 236 30.97 29.39 27.26
N GLU A 237 31.04 30.01 28.44
CA GLU A 237 32.27 30.02 29.26
C GLU A 237 32.33 28.77 30.17
N PRO A 238 33.52 28.21 30.44
CA PRO A 238 33.68 27.07 31.34
C PRO A 238 33.45 27.49 32.79
N VAL A 239 32.96 26.57 33.63
CA VAL A 239 32.67 26.81 35.05
C VAL A 239 33.62 25.97 35.90
N PHE A 240 34.39 26.61 36.77
CA PHE A 240 35.33 25.95 37.69
C PHE A 240 34.69 25.78 39.09
N PRO A 241 34.38 24.55 39.56
CA PRO A 241 33.73 24.32 40.86
C PRO A 241 34.49 24.88 42.07
N LYS A 242 35.83 24.95 41.97
CA LYS A 242 36.71 25.57 42.97
C LYS A 242 36.49 27.08 43.16
N LEU A 243 35.75 27.74 42.25
CA LEU A 243 35.41 29.16 42.31
C LEU A 243 33.91 29.38 42.57
N THR A 244 33.05 28.51 42.04
CA THR A 244 31.60 28.55 42.26
C THR A 244 30.98 27.16 42.18
N CYS A 245 30.31 26.73 43.26
CA CYS A 245 29.48 25.52 43.24
C CYS A 245 28.14 25.73 42.54
N PHE A 246 27.66 26.96 42.36
CA PHE A 246 26.31 27.22 41.88
C PHE A 246 26.27 27.64 40.42
N LEU A 247 25.43 26.96 39.64
CA LEU A 247 25.12 27.25 38.25
C LEU A 247 23.63 27.58 38.12
N ASN A 248 23.31 28.83 37.80
CA ASN A 248 21.95 29.24 37.48
C ASN A 248 21.67 28.90 36.02
N ILE A 249 20.60 28.15 35.77
CA ILE A 249 20.20 27.67 34.45
C ILE A 249 18.81 28.24 34.15
N GLY A 250 18.67 28.86 32.99
CA GLY A 250 17.39 29.29 32.43
C GLY A 250 17.05 28.50 31.18
N PHE A 251 15.76 28.25 31.00
CA PHE A 251 15.21 27.64 29.80
C PHE A 251 13.96 28.41 29.36
N THR A 252 13.89 28.75 28.08
CA THR A 252 12.77 29.43 27.43
C THR A 252 12.25 28.56 26.29
N TYR A 253 10.95 28.25 26.32
CA TYR A 253 10.25 27.49 25.31
C TYR A 253 9.36 28.42 24.47
N ASN A 254 9.32 28.20 23.16
CA ASN A 254 8.46 28.90 22.22
C ASN A 254 7.81 27.90 21.24
N LEU A 255 6.51 28.05 21.01
CA LEU A 255 5.74 27.37 19.97
C LEU A 255 5.44 28.35 18.83
N LEU A 256 5.87 27.98 17.62
CA LEU A 256 5.63 28.72 16.39
C LEU A 256 4.70 27.88 15.48
N ALA A 257 3.50 28.37 15.21
CA ALA A 257 2.54 27.71 14.33
C ALA A 257 1.61 28.73 13.67
N ASP A 258 1.31 28.54 12.38
CA ASP A 258 0.26 29.30 11.71
C ASP A 258 -1.11 28.92 12.28
N GLN A 259 -1.94 29.93 12.57
CA GLN A 259 -3.31 29.74 13.11
C GLN A 259 -3.38 28.92 14.42
N LEU A 260 -2.40 29.09 15.31
CA LEU A 260 -2.50 28.63 16.70
C LEU A 260 -3.70 29.31 17.39
N GLN A 261 -4.61 28.52 17.94
CA GLN A 261 -5.78 29.02 18.67
C GLN A 261 -5.55 28.95 20.18
N GLU A 262 -5.16 27.78 20.66
CA GLU A 262 -4.87 27.51 22.07
C GLU A 262 -3.63 26.62 22.17
N ALA A 263 -2.85 26.82 23.22
CA ALA A 263 -1.75 25.94 23.61
C ALA A 263 -1.66 25.90 25.14
N SER A 264 -1.35 24.73 25.66
CA SER A 264 -1.00 24.48 27.05
C SER A 264 0.00 23.33 27.11
N GLY A 265 0.59 23.11 28.26
CA GLY A 265 1.51 21.99 28.42
C GLY A 265 2.02 21.83 29.83
N THR A 266 2.90 20.85 30.00
CA THR A 266 3.72 20.71 31.20
C THR A 266 5.19 20.89 30.83
N ASN A 267 5.99 21.36 31.77
CA ASN A 267 7.44 21.37 31.68
C ASN A 267 8.07 20.88 32.98
N GLN A 268 9.03 19.96 32.89
CA GLN A 268 9.89 19.55 34.01
C GLN A 268 11.37 19.69 33.64
N LEU A 269 12.11 20.48 34.42
CA LEU A 269 13.55 20.68 34.24
C LEU A 269 14.33 19.76 35.20
N TYR A 270 15.27 18.99 34.68
CA TYR A 270 16.14 18.11 35.46
C TYR A 270 17.56 18.03 34.90
N ALA A 271 18.52 17.70 35.75
CA ALA A 271 19.88 17.36 35.36
C ALA A 271 20.07 15.83 35.34
N ARG A 272 20.87 15.32 34.41
CA ARG A 272 21.27 13.92 34.28
C ARG A 272 22.80 13.87 34.23
N VAL A 273 23.41 13.29 35.26
CA VAL A 273 24.84 13.00 35.33
C VAL A 273 25.04 11.58 34.79
N LEU A 274 25.94 11.38 33.83
CA LEU A 274 26.13 10.08 33.19
C LEU A 274 27.58 9.84 32.74
N ASP A 275 27.93 8.56 32.57
CA ASP A 275 29.12 8.10 31.86
C ASP A 275 28.72 7.23 30.66
N SER A 276 29.23 7.59 29.49
CA SER A 276 28.96 6.89 28.23
C SER A 276 29.64 5.52 28.11
N GLN A 277 30.68 5.23 28.90
CA GLN A 277 31.44 3.98 28.79
C GLN A 277 30.86 2.86 29.68
N SER A 278 30.47 3.17 30.92
CA SER A 278 29.81 2.23 31.83
C SER A 278 28.29 2.18 31.68
N GLY A 279 27.68 3.17 31.01
CA GLY A 279 26.22 3.33 30.97
C GLY A 279 25.59 3.76 32.29
N TRP A 280 26.42 4.14 33.29
CA TRP A 280 25.93 4.68 34.56
C TRP A 280 25.26 6.04 34.34
N GLN A 281 24.13 6.26 35.01
CA GLN A 281 23.43 7.54 35.03
C GLN A 281 22.71 7.81 36.36
N ARG A 282 22.53 9.10 36.68
CA ARG A 282 21.74 9.60 37.81
C ARG A 282 21.00 10.88 37.43
N THR A 283 19.71 10.95 37.76
CA THR A 283 18.89 12.14 37.58
C THR A 283 18.81 12.95 38.88
N ILE A 284 18.97 14.27 38.77
CA ILE A 284 18.79 15.26 39.82
C ILE A 284 17.64 16.18 39.37
N PRO A 285 16.45 16.13 40.00
CA PRO A 285 15.36 17.04 39.65
C PRO A 285 15.76 18.48 40.02
N LEU A 286 15.61 19.42 39.09
CA LEU A 286 15.94 20.83 39.32
C LEU A 286 14.69 21.60 39.73
N ASN A 287 13.62 21.50 38.94
CA ASN A 287 12.30 22.04 39.24
C ASN A 287 11.25 20.92 39.26
N PRO A 288 10.17 21.06 40.06
CA PRO A 288 8.98 20.22 39.91
C PRO A 288 8.35 20.42 38.53
N GLN A 289 7.53 19.46 38.09
CA GLN A 289 6.71 19.62 36.89
C GLN A 289 5.72 20.78 37.08
N THR A 290 5.69 21.71 36.14
CA THR A 290 4.79 22.88 36.16
C THR A 290 3.96 22.94 34.88
N THR A 291 2.71 23.41 34.97
CA THR A 291 1.87 23.67 33.80
C THR A 291 2.09 25.07 33.23
N PHE A 292 1.82 25.22 31.93
CA PHE A 292 1.80 26.51 31.25
C PHE A 292 0.61 26.63 30.27
N ILE A 293 0.26 27.87 29.92
CA ILE A 293 -0.82 28.22 28.98
C ILE A 293 -0.27 29.33 28.06
N GLY A 294 -0.56 29.23 26.77
CA GLY A 294 0.00 30.09 25.73
C GLY A 294 1.13 29.41 24.97
N ASN A 295 1.72 30.16 24.03
CA ASN A 295 2.75 29.67 23.11
C ASN A 295 4.18 29.88 23.61
N THR A 296 4.37 30.46 24.80
CA THR A 296 5.69 30.69 25.38
C THR A 296 5.72 30.31 26.86
N TYR A 297 6.86 29.79 27.32
CA TYR A 297 7.11 29.47 28.73
C TYR A 297 8.57 29.79 29.06
N SER A 298 8.87 30.05 30.33
CA SER A 298 10.25 30.20 30.80
C SER A 298 10.39 29.76 32.25
N THR A 299 11.53 29.16 32.57
CA THR A 299 11.85 28.63 33.89
C THR A 299 13.30 28.89 34.25
N LEU A 300 13.58 28.92 35.55
CA LEU A 300 14.91 29.12 36.14
C LEU A 300 15.13 28.10 37.24
N ALA A 301 16.34 27.57 37.35
CA ALA A 301 16.76 26.72 38.46
C ALA A 301 18.24 26.98 38.81
N THR A 302 18.66 26.54 40.00
CA THR A 302 20.07 26.57 40.41
C THR A 302 20.55 25.14 40.68
N LEU A 303 21.60 24.72 39.99
CA LEU A 303 22.27 23.44 40.17
C LEU A 303 23.52 23.61 41.03
N ASP A 304 23.73 22.68 41.96
CA ASP A 304 24.97 22.54 42.73
C ASP A 304 25.94 21.59 41.99
N LEU A 305 26.96 22.17 41.36
CA LEU A 305 28.04 21.45 40.67
C LEU A 305 28.94 20.68 41.64
N CYS A 306 29.10 21.16 42.88
CA CYS A 306 29.87 20.46 43.91
C CYS A 306 29.11 19.21 44.41
N GLN A 307 27.77 19.24 44.39
CA GLN A 307 26.95 18.03 44.54
C GLN A 307 27.17 17.04 43.38
N VAL A 308 27.22 17.53 42.13
CA VAL A 308 27.51 16.68 40.94
C VAL A 308 28.90 16.04 41.02
N GLU A 309 29.93 16.80 41.38
CA GLU A 309 31.28 16.25 41.64
C GLU A 309 31.25 15.21 42.77
N SER A 310 30.53 15.44 43.87
CA SER A 310 30.43 14.49 44.98
C SER A 310 29.78 13.17 44.56
N LEU A 311 28.81 13.22 43.66
CA LEU A 311 28.10 12.06 43.12
C LEU A 311 28.99 11.23 42.20
N ALA A 312 29.79 11.88 41.34
CA ALA A 312 30.80 11.21 40.52
C ALA A 312 31.86 10.54 41.40
N ASN A 313 32.46 11.27 42.34
CA ASN A 313 33.49 10.75 43.25
C ASN A 313 33.00 9.56 44.10
N LEU A 314 31.72 9.52 44.49
CA LEU A 314 31.13 8.38 45.18
C LEU A 314 31.11 7.11 44.30
N VAL A 315 30.80 7.25 43.01
CA VAL A 315 30.83 6.11 42.06
C VAL A 315 32.25 5.61 41.89
N GLU A 316 33.23 6.50 41.73
CA GLU A 316 34.64 6.09 41.63
C GLU A 316 35.10 5.29 42.85
N GLN A 317 34.69 5.69 44.06
CA GLN A 317 35.05 5.01 45.30
C GLN A 317 34.36 3.64 45.47
N GLU A 318 33.07 3.53 45.16
CA GLU A 318 32.29 2.30 45.33
C GLU A 318 32.51 1.27 44.20
N THR A 319 32.99 1.69 43.02
CA THR A 319 33.12 0.81 41.84
C THR A 319 34.54 0.64 41.30
N GLY A 320 35.48 1.54 41.62
CA GLY A 320 36.80 1.59 40.98
C GLY A 320 36.78 2.06 39.52
N LEU A 321 35.64 2.56 39.03
CA LEU A 321 35.53 3.23 37.74
C LEU A 321 36.25 4.59 37.82
N HIS A 322 37.15 4.88 36.88
CA HIS A 322 37.84 6.18 36.80
C HIS A 322 37.82 6.69 35.35
N PRO A 323 36.71 7.29 34.89
CA PRO A 323 36.64 7.85 33.55
C PRO A 323 37.35 9.21 33.53
N ASN A 324 37.94 9.58 32.39
CA ASN A 324 38.64 10.87 32.26
C ASN A 324 37.68 12.08 32.30
N THR A 325 36.43 11.86 31.88
CA THR A 325 35.38 12.88 31.76
C THR A 325 34.02 12.25 32.00
N TYR A 326 33.15 12.93 32.74
CA TYR A 326 31.72 12.63 32.85
C TYR A 326 30.91 13.60 31.98
N THR A 327 29.64 13.28 31.73
CA THR A 327 28.69 14.16 31.06
C THR A 327 27.62 14.62 32.06
N LEU A 328 27.35 15.92 32.06
CA LEU A 328 26.22 16.55 32.75
C LEU A 328 25.27 17.11 31.68
N GLU A 329 24.08 16.57 31.62
CA GLU A 329 23.06 16.96 30.66
C GLU A 329 21.88 17.61 31.40
N ILE A 330 21.49 18.82 31.01
CA ILE A 330 20.30 19.49 31.57
C ILE A 330 19.16 19.35 30.57
N VAL A 331 18.12 18.57 30.91
CA VAL A 331 16.97 18.30 30.03
C VAL A 331 15.77 19.08 30.55
N SER A 332 15.01 19.71 29.65
CA SER A 332 13.68 20.24 29.96
C SER A 332 12.64 19.43 29.20
N HIS A 333 11.94 18.53 29.88
CA HIS A 333 10.89 17.71 29.28
C HIS A 333 9.61 18.56 29.12
N VAL A 334 9.23 18.85 27.88
CA VAL A 334 7.99 19.58 27.53
C VAL A 334 6.96 18.61 26.99
N GLU A 335 5.79 18.55 27.63
CA GLU A 335 4.58 17.94 27.08
C GLU A 335 3.69 19.06 26.51
N LEU A 336 3.42 19.05 25.21
CA LEU A 336 2.57 20.04 24.53
C LEU A 336 1.18 19.45 24.25
N THR A 337 0.13 20.21 24.57
CA THR A 337 -1.23 20.00 24.07
C THR A 337 -1.78 21.31 23.49
N GLY A 338 -2.22 21.30 22.23
CA GLY A 338 -2.68 22.53 21.57
C GLY A 338 -3.71 22.30 20.47
N ASN A 339 -4.28 23.41 19.99
CA ASN A 339 -5.23 23.48 18.89
C ASN A 339 -4.65 24.38 17.78
N ILE A 340 -4.26 23.76 16.67
CA ILE A 340 -3.67 24.43 15.51
C ILE A 340 -4.65 24.31 14.35
N ALA A 341 -5.21 25.44 13.91
CA ALA A 341 -6.24 25.53 12.87
C ALA A 341 -7.43 24.56 13.05
N GLY A 342 -7.92 24.39 14.29
CA GLY A 342 -9.04 23.49 14.63
C GLY A 342 -8.63 22.04 14.90
N ASN A 343 -7.34 21.71 14.82
CA ASN A 343 -6.83 20.35 14.96
C ASN A 343 -6.11 20.20 16.30
N GLN A 344 -6.52 19.21 17.11
CA GLN A 344 -5.81 18.88 18.34
C GLN A 344 -4.45 18.26 18.01
N VAL A 345 -3.42 18.77 18.69
CA VAL A 345 -2.03 18.31 18.62
C VAL A 345 -1.60 17.96 20.03
N SER A 346 -0.97 16.79 20.16
CA SER A 346 -0.20 16.41 21.34
C SER A 346 1.18 15.98 20.88
N ASP A 347 2.24 16.48 21.51
CA ASP A 347 3.62 16.25 21.12
C ASP A 347 4.57 16.44 22.32
N THR A 348 5.73 15.82 22.30
CA THR A 348 6.76 15.98 23.35
C THR A 348 8.05 16.60 22.79
N PHE A 349 8.77 17.34 23.62
CA PHE A 349 10.03 17.97 23.22
C PHE A 349 11.00 17.97 24.41
N ASP A 350 12.16 17.34 24.18
CA ASP A 350 13.20 17.11 25.19
C ASP A 350 14.53 17.81 24.78
N PRO A 351 14.58 19.14 24.67
CA PRO A 351 15.83 19.86 24.46
C PRO A 351 16.77 19.65 25.67
N SER A 352 18.03 19.32 25.39
CA SER A 352 19.05 19.13 26.43
C SER A 352 20.34 19.90 26.20
N LEU A 353 20.79 20.60 27.25
CA LEU A 353 22.07 21.32 27.27
C LEU A 353 23.16 20.39 27.82
N VAL A 354 24.13 20.03 26.99
CA VAL A 354 25.17 19.06 27.33
C VAL A 354 26.48 19.75 27.75
N PHE A 355 26.95 19.43 28.94
CA PHE A 355 28.28 19.72 29.44
C PHE A 355 29.12 18.43 29.52
N ALA A 356 30.39 18.52 29.14
CA ALA A 356 31.41 17.59 29.61
C ALA A 356 32.07 18.17 30.87
N PHE A 357 32.50 17.32 31.79
CA PHE A 357 33.24 17.76 32.98
C PHE A 357 34.29 16.77 33.45
N ASP A 358 35.32 17.33 34.09
CA ASP A 358 36.40 16.61 34.76
C ASP A 358 36.51 17.08 36.23
N LYS A 359 37.64 16.79 36.90
CA LYS A 359 37.89 17.17 38.31
C LYS A 359 38.40 18.61 38.48
N VAL A 360 38.18 19.47 37.47
CA VAL A 360 38.66 20.84 37.39
C VAL A 360 37.57 21.79 36.90
N HIS A 361 36.78 21.40 35.89
CA HIS A 361 35.82 22.27 35.21
C HIS A 361 34.68 21.54 34.50
N PHE A 362 33.57 22.26 34.32
CA PHE A 362 32.45 21.94 33.45
C PHE A 362 32.49 22.85 32.21
N TYR A 363 32.31 22.31 31.01
CA TYR A 363 32.30 23.06 29.75
C TYR A 363 31.30 22.46 28.75
N LEU A 364 30.79 23.25 27.81
CA LEU A 364 29.81 22.77 26.83
C LEU A 364 30.41 21.75 25.85
N ASP A 365 29.67 20.67 25.59
CA ASP A 365 30.02 19.60 24.64
C ASP A 365 29.61 20.00 23.21
N ILE A 366 30.42 20.85 22.57
CA ILE A 366 30.14 21.40 21.23
C ILE A 366 30.57 20.40 20.13
N LYS A 367 29.65 19.50 19.75
CA LYS A 367 29.90 18.42 18.76
C LYS A 367 30.02 18.89 17.31
N ASP A 368 29.32 19.95 16.92
CA ASP A 368 29.50 20.64 15.64
C ASP A 368 29.52 22.15 15.88
N ALA A 369 30.58 22.82 15.39
CA ALA A 369 30.75 24.27 15.50
C ALA A 369 29.75 25.09 14.66
N LYS A 370 28.88 24.45 13.87
CA LYS A 370 27.78 25.08 13.12
C LYS A 370 26.44 25.08 13.85
N THR A 371 26.27 24.23 14.85
CA THR A 371 25.03 24.15 15.64
C THR A 371 25.18 24.93 16.94
N ASP A 372 24.24 25.82 17.23
CA ASP A 372 24.19 26.52 18.52
C ASP A 372 23.75 25.54 19.62
N PRO A 373 24.63 25.15 20.58
CA PRO A 373 24.28 24.20 21.63
C PRO A 373 23.26 24.77 22.63
N LEU A 374 23.01 26.09 22.60
CA LEU A 374 22.02 26.75 23.44
C LEU A 374 20.62 26.74 22.83
N ARG A 375 20.46 26.40 21.54
CA ARG A 375 19.19 26.53 20.81
C ARG A 375 18.81 25.26 20.06
N MET A 376 17.75 24.60 20.52
CA MET A 376 17.20 23.38 19.93
C MET A 376 15.83 23.62 19.32
N VAL A 377 15.55 22.89 18.24
CA VAL A 377 14.36 23.07 17.41
C VAL A 377 13.82 21.71 16.98
N LYS A 378 12.52 21.48 17.18
CA LYS A 378 11.79 20.31 16.68
C LYS A 378 10.67 20.78 15.73
N GLN A 379 10.63 20.24 14.52
CA GLN A 379 9.51 20.45 13.61
C GLN A 379 8.45 19.37 13.83
N GLY A 380 7.19 19.77 13.79
CA GLY A 380 6.03 18.90 13.91
C GLY A 380 4.96 19.24 12.87
N LEU A 381 3.99 18.35 12.73
CA LEU A 381 2.96 18.42 11.70
C LEU A 381 1.57 18.20 12.31
N ALA A 382 0.75 19.25 12.37
CA ALA A 382 -0.65 19.14 12.75
C ALA A 382 -1.44 18.50 11.60
N GLY A 383 -2.04 17.33 11.85
CA GLY A 383 -2.88 16.65 10.86
C GLY A 383 -4.20 17.40 10.68
N SER A 384 -4.51 17.84 9.45
CA SER A 384 -5.76 18.56 9.20
C SER A 384 -6.97 17.62 9.20
N SER A 385 -8.01 17.99 9.94
CA SER A 385 -9.31 17.31 9.95
C SER A 385 -10.16 17.62 8.70
N ASP A 386 -9.76 18.59 7.86
CA ASP A 386 -10.39 18.90 6.58
C ASP A 386 -10.25 17.74 5.57
N LEU A 387 -11.32 16.95 5.46
CA LEU A 387 -11.44 15.83 4.50
C LEU A 387 -11.85 16.32 3.11
N GLN A 388 -10.88 16.72 2.28
CA GLN A 388 -11.14 17.04 0.89
C GLN A 388 -11.32 15.76 0.03
N ALA A 389 -12.04 15.86 -1.08
CA ALA A 389 -12.19 14.75 -2.03
C ALA A 389 -10.84 14.42 -2.68
N ASN A 390 -10.38 13.17 -2.54
CA ASN A 390 -9.10 12.73 -3.08
C ASN A 390 -9.10 12.84 -4.61
N THR A 391 -8.09 13.48 -5.19
CA THR A 391 -7.94 13.63 -6.65
C THR A 391 -6.69 12.94 -7.15
N ILE A 392 -6.72 12.45 -8.39
CA ILE A 392 -5.56 11.87 -9.05
C ILE A 392 -5.21 12.74 -10.26
N GLN A 393 -3.99 13.26 -10.30
CA GLN A 393 -3.50 14.05 -11.42
C GLN A 393 -3.26 13.14 -12.64
N ILE A 394 -4.08 13.27 -13.67
CA ILE A 394 -4.04 12.47 -14.90
C ILE A 394 -4.08 13.43 -16.09
N VAL A 395 -2.92 13.61 -16.75
CA VAL A 395 -2.77 14.40 -17.99
C VAL A 395 -3.39 15.81 -17.87
N GLY A 396 -3.05 16.52 -16.78
CA GLY A 396 -3.53 17.88 -16.52
C GLY A 396 -4.95 17.98 -15.94
N LEU A 397 -5.70 16.88 -15.84
CA LEU A 397 -6.98 16.82 -15.13
C LEU A 397 -6.77 16.29 -13.71
N ASN A 398 -7.61 16.73 -12.77
CA ASN A 398 -7.62 16.25 -11.38
C ASN A 398 -8.96 15.55 -11.03
N PRO A 399 -9.38 14.47 -11.73
CA PRO A 399 -10.59 13.73 -11.40
C PRO A 399 -10.55 13.16 -9.97
N THR A 400 -11.70 13.18 -9.28
CA THR A 400 -11.82 12.58 -7.94
C THR A 400 -11.74 11.05 -8.02
N VAL A 401 -11.25 10.41 -6.96
CA VAL A 401 -11.25 8.93 -6.83
C VAL A 401 -12.66 8.36 -6.99
N LYS A 402 -13.69 9.06 -6.48
CA LYS A 402 -15.12 8.70 -6.68
C LYS A 402 -15.51 8.65 -8.16
N SER A 403 -15.09 9.65 -8.95
CA SER A 403 -15.32 9.69 -10.40
C SER A 403 -14.61 8.54 -11.11
N ILE A 404 -13.36 8.26 -10.75
CA ILE A 404 -12.57 7.19 -11.39
C ILE A 404 -13.16 5.82 -11.08
N ARG A 405 -13.56 5.53 -9.82
CA ARG A 405 -14.23 4.27 -9.45
C ARG A 405 -15.50 4.03 -10.25
N LEU A 406 -16.33 5.07 -10.46
CA LEU A 406 -17.55 4.97 -11.28
C LEU A 406 -17.21 4.67 -12.75
N ILE A 407 -16.25 5.39 -13.33
CA ILE A 407 -15.82 5.20 -14.73
C ILE A 407 -15.20 3.80 -14.93
N SER A 408 -14.40 3.31 -13.99
CA SER A 408 -13.77 1.99 -14.10
C SER A 408 -14.78 0.85 -13.98
N LEU A 409 -15.77 0.95 -13.07
CA LEU A 409 -16.82 -0.05 -12.94
C LEU A 409 -17.73 -0.10 -14.18
N LEU A 410 -18.17 1.05 -14.68
CA LEU A 410 -18.98 1.13 -15.90
C LEU A 410 -18.20 0.62 -17.12
N GLY A 411 -16.96 1.05 -17.30
CA GLY A 411 -16.09 0.59 -18.38
C GLY A 411 -15.81 -0.91 -18.33
N LEU A 412 -15.59 -1.48 -17.14
CA LEU A 412 -15.41 -2.92 -16.94
C LEU A 412 -16.69 -3.69 -17.30
N GLY A 413 -17.86 -3.20 -16.86
CA GLY A 413 -19.15 -3.78 -17.22
C GLY A 413 -19.39 -3.80 -18.74
N PHE A 414 -19.26 -2.65 -19.41
CA PHE A 414 -19.45 -2.55 -20.86
C PHE A 414 -18.43 -3.39 -21.65
N SER A 415 -17.16 -3.43 -21.22
CA SER A 415 -16.13 -4.21 -21.91
C SER A 415 -16.30 -5.72 -21.73
N LEU A 416 -16.76 -6.20 -20.56
CA LEU A 416 -17.16 -7.60 -20.35
C LEU A 416 -18.37 -7.98 -21.23
N ILE A 417 -19.40 -7.14 -21.29
CA ILE A 417 -20.56 -7.36 -22.18
C ILE A 417 -20.09 -7.44 -23.64
N GLY A 418 -19.21 -6.53 -24.08
CA GLY A 418 -18.62 -6.55 -25.41
C GLY A 418 -17.79 -7.81 -25.69
N LEU A 419 -17.08 -8.34 -24.69
CA LEU A 419 -16.31 -9.59 -24.80
C LEU A 419 -17.25 -10.80 -24.93
N VAL A 420 -18.33 -10.87 -24.15
CA VAL A 420 -19.36 -11.93 -24.25
C VAL A 420 -20.06 -11.89 -25.62
N ILE A 421 -20.42 -10.71 -26.12
CA ILE A 421 -21.03 -10.55 -27.46
C ILE A 421 -20.05 -10.97 -28.56
N ALA A 422 -18.78 -10.53 -28.50
CA ALA A 422 -17.76 -10.93 -29.47
C ALA A 422 -17.49 -12.45 -29.43
N GLY A 423 -17.37 -13.02 -28.23
CA GLY A 423 -17.13 -14.46 -28.03
C GLY A 423 -18.29 -15.32 -28.53
N THR A 424 -19.53 -14.99 -28.16
CA THR A 424 -20.72 -15.72 -28.63
C THR A 424 -20.94 -15.57 -30.15
N TYR A 425 -20.61 -14.41 -30.73
CA TYR A 425 -20.66 -14.21 -32.18
C TYR A 425 -19.60 -15.05 -32.92
N VAL A 426 -18.36 -15.10 -32.43
CA VAL A 426 -17.30 -15.97 -32.97
C VAL A 426 -17.68 -17.44 -32.84
N TYR A 427 -18.20 -17.86 -31.68
CA TYR A 427 -18.66 -19.23 -31.43
C TYR A 427 -19.77 -19.65 -32.39
N ARG A 428 -20.83 -18.84 -32.53
CA ARG A 428 -21.93 -19.09 -33.49
C ARG A 428 -21.44 -19.12 -34.94
N THR A 429 -20.54 -18.21 -35.33
CA THR A 429 -19.97 -18.18 -36.70
C THR A 429 -19.14 -19.44 -36.99
N ALA A 430 -18.39 -19.96 -36.00
CA ALA A 430 -17.67 -21.22 -36.14
C ALA A 430 -18.63 -22.41 -36.26
N TRP A 431 -19.62 -22.53 -35.37
CA TRP A 431 -20.63 -23.61 -35.41
C TRP A 431 -21.47 -23.63 -36.70
N GLN A 432 -21.66 -22.49 -37.36
CA GLN A 432 -22.40 -22.41 -38.63
C GLN A 432 -21.61 -22.89 -39.86
N SER A 433 -20.32 -23.20 -39.75
CA SER A 433 -19.53 -23.70 -40.88
C SER A 433 -18.44 -24.67 -40.45
N GLU A 434 -18.59 -25.94 -40.85
CA GLU A 434 -17.64 -27.01 -40.56
C GLU A 434 -16.23 -26.67 -41.09
N GLU A 435 -16.11 -25.98 -42.24
CA GLU A 435 -14.84 -25.40 -42.72
C GLU A 435 -14.20 -24.47 -41.68
N ALA A 436 -14.96 -23.55 -41.07
CA ALA A 436 -14.42 -22.59 -40.12
C ALA A 436 -13.99 -23.26 -38.81
N LEU A 437 -14.72 -24.27 -38.33
CA LEU A 437 -14.31 -25.10 -37.19
C LEU A 437 -13.00 -25.86 -37.49
N ILE A 438 -12.92 -26.51 -38.66
CA ILE A 438 -11.72 -27.22 -39.11
C ILE A 438 -10.54 -26.25 -39.26
N ARG A 439 -10.76 -25.06 -39.80
CA ARG A 439 -9.74 -24.03 -39.99
C ARG A 439 -9.29 -23.38 -38.68
N LEU A 440 -10.19 -23.24 -37.69
CA LEU A 440 -9.87 -22.79 -36.33
C LEU A 440 -9.01 -23.83 -35.58
N LYS A 441 -9.41 -25.10 -35.64
CA LYS A 441 -8.78 -26.21 -34.91
C LYS A 441 -7.49 -26.73 -35.56
N TYR A 442 -7.48 -26.84 -36.89
CA TYR A 442 -6.42 -27.49 -37.68
C TYR A 442 -5.71 -26.56 -38.68
N GLY A 443 -6.01 -25.26 -38.70
CA GLY A 443 -5.36 -24.26 -39.56
C GLY A 443 -3.85 -24.04 -39.33
N ALA A 444 -3.19 -24.89 -38.53
CA ALA A 444 -1.74 -25.01 -38.37
C ALA A 444 -1.11 -26.05 -39.32
N ILE A 445 -1.85 -27.13 -39.61
CA ILE A 445 -1.45 -28.27 -40.47
C ILE A 445 -2.19 -28.30 -41.81
N LEU A 446 -3.21 -27.46 -41.99
CA LEU A 446 -3.97 -27.30 -43.22
C LEU A 446 -3.15 -26.52 -44.28
N VAL A 447 -3.08 -27.06 -45.49
CA VAL A 447 -2.45 -26.44 -46.67
C VAL A 447 -3.41 -26.48 -47.85
N ASP A 448 -3.86 -25.32 -48.31
CA ASP A 448 -4.70 -25.19 -49.51
C ASP A 448 -3.91 -25.57 -50.79
N ILE A 449 -4.48 -26.43 -51.63
CA ILE A 449 -3.86 -26.91 -52.89
C ILE A 449 -4.73 -26.67 -54.13
N GLN A 450 -4.10 -26.59 -55.30
CA GLN A 450 -4.76 -26.55 -56.61
C GLN A 450 -4.58 -27.89 -57.35
N GLU A 451 -5.49 -28.22 -58.26
CA GLU A 451 -5.76 -29.62 -58.66
C GLU A 451 -4.63 -30.38 -59.37
N GLN A 452 -3.69 -29.68 -60.00
CA GLN A 452 -2.84 -30.26 -61.06
C GLN A 452 -1.60 -31.04 -60.60
N SER A 453 -1.51 -31.53 -59.36
CA SER A 453 -0.24 -32.12 -58.84
C SER A 453 -0.36 -33.27 -57.83
N LEU A 454 -1.45 -34.02 -57.82
CA LEU A 454 -1.51 -35.31 -57.12
C LEU A 454 -1.34 -36.47 -58.11
N LYS A 455 -0.36 -37.35 -57.87
CA LYS A 455 -0.28 -38.64 -58.57
C LYS A 455 -1.51 -39.48 -58.17
N PRO A 456 -2.12 -40.24 -59.10
CA PRO A 456 -3.19 -41.18 -58.73
C PRO A 456 -2.61 -42.26 -57.81
N ALA A 457 -3.07 -42.28 -56.56
CA ALA A 457 -2.82 -43.36 -55.62
C ALA A 457 -3.75 -44.54 -55.94
N SER A 458 -3.26 -45.76 -55.76
CA SER A 458 -3.98 -47.00 -56.10
C SER A 458 -5.18 -47.29 -55.18
N SER A 459 -5.28 -46.63 -54.03
CA SER A 459 -6.44 -46.74 -53.13
C SER A 459 -6.73 -45.42 -52.39
N VAL A 460 -8.02 -45.12 -52.23
CA VAL A 460 -8.54 -44.01 -51.41
C VAL A 460 -9.36 -44.62 -50.28
N ILE A 461 -9.13 -44.16 -49.05
CA ILE A 461 -9.92 -44.52 -47.87
C ILE A 461 -10.65 -43.27 -47.39
N ASP A 462 -11.98 -43.32 -47.39
CA ASP A 462 -12.79 -42.27 -46.78
C ASP A 462 -12.84 -42.43 -45.25
N VAL A 463 -12.56 -41.33 -44.56
CA VAL A 463 -12.52 -41.19 -43.12
C VAL A 463 -13.76 -40.42 -42.69
N THR A 464 -14.46 -40.87 -41.65
CA THR A 464 -15.75 -40.29 -41.23
C THR A 464 -15.63 -39.03 -40.37
N LYS A 465 -14.44 -38.72 -39.84
CA LYS A 465 -14.17 -37.56 -38.98
C LYS A 465 -12.84 -36.89 -39.31
N ILE A 466 -12.83 -35.56 -39.37
CA ILE A 466 -11.60 -34.76 -39.51
C ILE A 466 -10.58 -35.03 -38.41
N ASP A 467 -11.02 -35.33 -37.19
CA ASP A 467 -10.14 -35.61 -36.04
C ASP A 467 -9.26 -36.85 -36.26
N ASP A 468 -9.79 -37.87 -36.94
CA ASP A 468 -9.04 -39.10 -37.25
C ASP A 468 -8.08 -38.87 -38.42
N LEU A 469 -8.46 -38.03 -39.40
CA LEU A 469 -7.57 -37.57 -40.46
C LEU A 469 -6.41 -36.71 -39.90
N ALA A 470 -6.68 -35.87 -38.90
CA ALA A 470 -5.66 -35.08 -38.22
C ALA A 470 -4.68 -35.95 -37.42
N ARG A 471 -5.17 -36.99 -36.72
CA ARG A 471 -4.32 -37.98 -36.05
C ARG A 471 -3.40 -38.71 -37.03
N LEU A 472 -3.88 -39.03 -38.23
CA LEU A 472 -3.07 -39.60 -39.31
C LEU A 472 -1.99 -38.61 -39.79
N ALA A 473 -2.35 -37.34 -40.01
CA ALA A 473 -1.38 -36.30 -40.40
C ALA A 473 -0.26 -36.13 -39.35
N GLU A 474 -0.61 -36.09 -38.07
CA GLU A 474 0.36 -35.94 -36.97
C GLU A 474 1.24 -37.18 -36.83
N ARG A 475 0.66 -38.40 -36.89
CA ARG A 475 1.41 -39.67 -36.81
C ARG A 475 2.45 -39.82 -37.93
N HIS A 476 2.15 -39.33 -39.13
CA HIS A 476 3.05 -39.40 -40.28
C HIS A 476 3.86 -38.11 -40.52
N GLY A 477 3.69 -37.07 -39.69
CA GLY A 477 4.39 -35.79 -39.80
C GLY A 477 4.03 -34.94 -41.04
N THR A 478 2.95 -35.30 -41.73
CA THR A 478 2.47 -34.70 -42.98
C THR A 478 1.58 -33.47 -42.72
N MET A 479 0.97 -32.93 -43.79
CA MET A 479 0.00 -31.84 -43.74
C MET A 479 -1.36 -32.37 -44.18
N ILE A 480 -2.44 -31.76 -43.69
CA ILE A 480 -3.77 -31.95 -44.27
C ILE A 480 -3.84 -31.07 -45.51
N LEU A 481 -3.88 -31.68 -46.68
CA LEU A 481 -4.08 -30.97 -47.94
C LEU A 481 -5.58 -30.66 -48.09
N HIS A 482 -5.92 -29.40 -48.36
CA HIS A 482 -7.29 -28.95 -48.54
C HIS A 482 -7.52 -28.55 -50.00
N LYS A 483 -8.50 -29.19 -50.63
CA LYS A 483 -9.02 -28.85 -51.96
C LYS A 483 -10.48 -28.42 -51.82
N GLN A 484 -10.80 -27.23 -52.31
CA GLN A 484 -12.18 -26.79 -52.52
C GLN A 484 -12.54 -26.94 -53.99
N LEU A 485 -13.66 -27.58 -54.29
CA LEU A 485 -14.25 -27.64 -55.64
C LEU A 485 -15.75 -27.38 -55.51
N ASN A 486 -16.23 -26.29 -56.13
CA ASN A 486 -17.59 -25.77 -55.93
C ASN A 486 -17.89 -25.60 -54.41
N SER A 487 -18.91 -26.30 -53.91
CA SER A 487 -19.33 -26.32 -52.50
C SER A 487 -18.64 -27.43 -51.68
N LEU A 488 -17.82 -28.27 -52.32
CA LEU A 488 -17.25 -29.49 -51.74
C LEU A 488 -15.83 -29.24 -51.21
N HIS A 489 -15.67 -29.34 -49.89
CA HIS A 489 -14.40 -29.21 -49.18
C HIS A 489 -13.80 -30.60 -48.92
N THR A 490 -12.75 -30.92 -49.65
CA THR A 490 -12.05 -32.22 -49.60
C THR A 490 -10.74 -32.05 -48.83
N TYR A 491 -10.62 -32.76 -47.70
CA TYR A 491 -9.43 -32.81 -46.87
C TYR A 491 -8.71 -34.14 -47.10
N LEU A 492 -7.39 -34.10 -47.31
CA LEU A 492 -6.59 -35.24 -47.77
C LEU A 492 -5.30 -35.38 -46.95
N VAL A 493 -4.96 -36.62 -46.62
CA VAL A 493 -3.65 -37.00 -46.05
C VAL A 493 -3.12 -38.19 -46.83
N GLN A 494 -2.00 -37.99 -47.51
CA GLN A 494 -1.29 -39.05 -48.21
C GLN A 494 -0.32 -39.76 -47.25
N SER A 495 -0.35 -41.08 -47.23
CA SER A 495 0.58 -41.91 -46.46
C SER A 495 0.92 -43.18 -47.24
N ASN A 496 2.20 -43.39 -47.54
CA ASN A 496 2.69 -44.41 -48.46
C ASN A 496 1.93 -44.36 -49.80
N GLU A 497 1.25 -45.44 -50.20
CA GLU A 497 0.44 -45.55 -51.42
C GLU A 497 -1.07 -45.30 -51.18
N MET A 498 -1.46 -44.93 -49.95
CA MET A 498 -2.86 -44.75 -49.55
C MET A 498 -3.20 -43.25 -49.41
N ASN A 499 -4.31 -42.83 -49.99
CA ASN A 499 -4.88 -41.50 -49.78
C ASN A 499 -6.05 -41.56 -48.80
N TYR A 500 -5.89 -40.99 -47.60
CA TYR A 500 -6.99 -40.80 -46.66
C TYR A 500 -7.73 -39.51 -46.99
N ARG A 501 -9.06 -39.58 -47.11
CA ARG A 501 -9.93 -38.48 -47.56
C ARG A 501 -11.05 -38.24 -46.56
N TYR A 502 -11.45 -36.99 -46.34
CA TYR A 502 -12.66 -36.61 -45.61
C TYR A 502 -13.35 -35.47 -46.36
N VAL A 503 -14.66 -35.58 -46.56
CA VAL A 503 -15.42 -34.73 -47.52
C VAL A 503 -16.61 -34.05 -46.82
N VAL A 504 -16.51 -32.72 -46.75
CA VAL A 504 -17.55 -31.82 -46.25
C VAL A 504 -18.26 -31.16 -47.44
N GLY A 505 -19.58 -31.17 -47.46
CA GLY A 505 -20.38 -30.58 -48.52
C GLY A 505 -21.89 -30.79 -48.30
N THR A 506 -22.69 -30.02 -49.03
CA THR A 506 -24.16 -30.13 -49.04
C THR A 506 -24.62 -31.46 -49.63
N SER A 507 -25.77 -31.97 -49.17
CA SER A 507 -26.17 -33.38 -49.33
C SER A 507 -26.47 -33.84 -50.76
N GLU A 508 -26.69 -32.92 -51.70
CA GLU A 508 -27.06 -33.25 -53.10
C GLU A 508 -25.88 -33.86 -53.90
N ASP A 509 -24.64 -33.43 -53.65
CA ASP A 509 -23.44 -33.90 -54.38
C ASP A 509 -22.95 -35.31 -53.94
N ARG A 510 -23.59 -35.95 -52.95
CA ARG A 510 -23.11 -37.23 -52.38
C ARG A 510 -23.53 -38.50 -53.14
N VAL A 511 -24.31 -38.38 -54.22
CA VAL A 511 -24.97 -39.51 -54.91
C VAL A 511 -24.23 -39.98 -56.18
N ALA A 512 -23.08 -39.39 -56.51
CA ALA A 512 -22.26 -39.76 -57.67
C ALA A 512 -21.40 -41.04 -57.42
N GLU A 513 -22.05 -42.14 -57.05
CA GLU A 513 -21.40 -43.46 -56.87
C GLU A 513 -21.25 -44.19 -58.23
N VAL A 514 -20.07 -44.76 -58.47
CA VAL A 514 -19.72 -45.41 -59.74
C VAL A 514 -20.16 -46.87 -59.72
N ALA A 515 -21.34 -47.15 -60.25
CA ALA A 515 -21.82 -48.51 -60.48
C ALA A 515 -21.16 -49.15 -61.73
N PRO A 516 -20.75 -50.43 -61.69
CA PRO A 516 -20.33 -51.17 -62.89
C PRO A 516 -21.54 -51.56 -63.77
N PRO A 517 -21.34 -51.84 -65.07
CA PRO A 517 -22.43 -52.26 -65.95
C PRO A 517 -22.97 -53.64 -65.56
N TYR A 518 -24.29 -53.79 -65.64
CA TYR A 518 -25.00 -55.06 -65.60
C TYR A 518 -26.05 -55.09 -66.72
N ASP A 519 -26.29 -56.28 -67.26
CA ASP A 519 -27.07 -56.47 -68.48
C ASP A 519 -28.60 -56.29 -68.31
N GLU A 520 -29.23 -56.06 -69.45
CA GLU A 520 -30.64 -55.70 -69.65
C GLU A 520 -31.61 -56.86 -69.36
N ILE A 521 -32.55 -56.65 -68.42
CA ILE A 521 -33.80 -57.41 -68.30
C ILE A 521 -34.95 -56.43 -68.07
N THR A 522 -36.02 -56.58 -68.85
CA THR A 522 -37.19 -55.69 -68.91
C THR A 522 -38.36 -56.26 -68.09
N GLU A 523 -39.45 -55.48 -67.95
CA GLU A 523 -40.75 -55.83 -67.35
C GLU A 523 -40.81 -55.81 -65.80
N HIS A 524 -41.90 -55.38 -65.14
CA HIS A 524 -43.13 -54.73 -65.64
C HIS A 524 -43.71 -53.72 -64.61
N LEU A 525 -44.46 -52.73 -65.09
CA LEU A 525 -45.17 -51.71 -64.30
C LEU A 525 -46.32 -52.29 -63.44
N VAL A 526 -46.42 -51.89 -62.16
CA VAL A 526 -47.71 -51.73 -61.43
C VAL A 526 -47.65 -50.53 -60.46
N GLN A 527 -48.66 -49.68 -60.55
CA GLN A 527 -49.20 -48.73 -59.57
C GLN A 527 -50.74 -48.70 -59.80
N PRO A 528 -51.58 -48.11 -58.93
CA PRO A 528 -51.36 -47.61 -57.56
C PRO A 528 -52.29 -48.35 -56.56
N GLU A 529 -52.52 -47.80 -55.36
CA GLU A 529 -53.84 -47.22 -55.00
C GLU A 529 -53.81 -46.52 -53.61
N GLU A 530 -54.78 -45.64 -53.37
CA GLU A 530 -55.02 -44.91 -52.12
C GLU A 530 -56.18 -45.57 -51.35
N GLU A 531 -56.27 -45.40 -50.04
CA GLU A 531 -57.58 -45.38 -49.37
C GLU A 531 -57.60 -44.48 -48.13
N GLN A 532 -58.76 -43.90 -47.82
CA GLN A 532 -58.95 -42.86 -46.80
C GLN A 532 -60.05 -43.21 -45.80
N PHE A 533 -59.84 -42.92 -44.52
CA PHE A 533 -60.89 -42.69 -43.51
C PHE A 533 -60.41 -41.51 -42.62
N VAL A 534 -61.11 -40.37 -42.40
CA VAL A 534 -62.55 -40.03 -42.38
C VAL A 534 -63.24 -40.66 -41.15
N THR A 535 -63.85 -39.94 -40.19
CA THR A 535 -64.37 -38.55 -40.13
C THR A 535 -64.24 -37.93 -38.71
N ASP A 536 -64.09 -36.59 -38.64
CA ASP A 536 -64.86 -35.59 -37.81
C ASP A 536 -65.02 -35.77 -36.27
N VAL A 537 -65.16 -34.74 -35.40
CA VAL A 537 -65.85 -33.43 -35.53
C VAL A 537 -65.11 -32.26 -34.83
N SER A 538 -65.25 -31.07 -35.44
CA SER A 538 -65.10 -29.65 -35.01
C SER A 538 -65.14 -29.26 -33.50
N LEU A 539 -64.76 -28.05 -33.01
CA LEU A 539 -64.37 -26.75 -33.63
C LEU A 539 -63.72 -25.80 -32.57
N ASP A 540 -62.81 -24.90 -32.98
CA ASP A 540 -62.33 -23.66 -32.31
C ASP A 540 -61.72 -23.74 -30.86
N THR A 541 -60.86 -22.82 -30.38
CA THR A 541 -60.20 -21.63 -30.97
C THR A 541 -58.76 -21.45 -30.41
N LYS A 542 -57.88 -20.86 -31.23
CA LYS A 542 -56.69 -20.00 -30.92
C LYS A 542 -55.89 -20.14 -29.59
N LEU A 543 -54.58 -20.37 -29.80
CA LEU A 543 -53.38 -19.92 -29.04
C LEU A 543 -53.48 -18.52 -28.38
N PRO A 544 -52.67 -18.17 -27.33
CA PRO A 544 -51.23 -18.53 -27.24
C PRO A 544 -50.61 -18.85 -25.86
N GLU A 545 -49.30 -19.19 -25.91
CA GLU A 545 -48.23 -19.08 -24.89
C GLU A 545 -48.45 -19.63 -23.46
N TYR A 546 -47.68 -20.66 -23.12
CA TYR A 546 -47.50 -21.15 -21.75
C TYR A 546 -46.44 -20.34 -20.99
N PHE A 547 -46.77 -19.93 -19.75
CA PHE A 547 -45.81 -19.44 -18.76
C PHE A 547 -45.67 -20.43 -17.59
N ILE A 548 -44.71 -20.15 -16.70
CA ILE A 548 -44.20 -21.05 -15.63
C ILE A 548 -45.14 -21.07 -14.42
N GLU A 549 -45.32 -22.23 -13.77
CA GLU A 549 -45.95 -22.33 -12.44
C GLU A 549 -45.47 -23.52 -11.58
N ASN A 550 -45.68 -23.40 -10.26
CA ASN A 550 -45.87 -24.45 -9.23
C ASN A 550 -44.73 -25.39 -8.78
N ASN A 551 -44.06 -25.04 -7.66
CA ASN A 551 -44.26 -25.61 -6.29
C ASN A 551 -43.20 -24.99 -5.33
N GLU A 552 -43.37 -24.85 -4.00
CA GLU A 552 -44.38 -25.32 -3.03
C GLU A 552 -44.36 -24.37 -1.78
N ASP A 553 -45.52 -24.16 -1.11
CA ASP A 553 -45.75 -23.70 0.30
C ASP A 553 -45.05 -22.40 0.85
N GLY A 554 -45.46 -21.71 1.93
CA GLY A 554 -46.53 -21.84 2.95
C GLY A 554 -45.98 -21.67 4.39
N ILE A 555 -46.62 -21.17 5.47
CA ILE A 555 -47.86 -20.41 5.83
C ILE A 555 -47.58 -19.85 7.28
N ALA A 556 -47.97 -18.69 7.83
CA ALA A 556 -48.42 -17.34 7.41
C ALA A 556 -48.52 -16.43 8.69
N ASN A 557 -49.13 -15.22 8.62
CA ASN A 557 -49.59 -14.33 9.73
C ASN A 557 -48.54 -13.59 10.62
N THR A 558 -48.73 -12.35 11.15
CA THR A 558 -49.32 -11.08 10.64
C THR A 558 -48.96 -9.86 11.54
N GLN A 559 -48.61 -8.72 10.93
CA GLN A 559 -48.86 -7.26 11.25
C GLN A 559 -49.43 -6.84 12.65
N PRO A 560 -49.02 -5.68 13.24
CA PRO A 560 -49.38 -4.35 12.69
C PRO A 560 -48.45 -3.11 12.86
N VAL A 561 -48.31 -2.33 11.78
CA VAL A 561 -48.66 -0.89 11.59
C VAL A 561 -48.62 0.13 12.76
N LEU A 562 -47.89 1.27 12.61
CA LEU A 562 -48.47 2.66 12.64
C LEU A 562 -47.58 3.79 12.04
N ASN A 563 -48.27 4.78 11.42
CA ASN A 563 -47.97 6.12 10.85
C ASN A 563 -47.01 7.09 11.61
N ARG A 564 -46.58 8.30 11.13
CA ARG A 564 -46.45 9.04 9.82
C ARG A 564 -46.03 10.53 10.14
N ILE A 565 -45.65 11.36 9.14
CA ILE A 565 -45.54 12.86 9.13
C ILE A 565 -44.21 13.40 9.75
N ILE A 566 -43.55 14.51 9.36
CA ILE A 566 -43.25 15.31 8.14
C ILE A 566 -42.78 16.73 8.62
N GLU A 567 -41.84 17.33 7.88
CA GLU A 567 -41.23 18.68 7.95
C GLU A 567 -42.19 19.91 8.09
N PRO A 568 -41.75 21.13 8.51
CA PRO A 568 -41.16 22.11 7.55
C PRO A 568 -40.20 23.24 8.06
N HIS A 569 -39.63 23.98 7.10
CA HIS A 569 -38.91 25.28 7.24
C HIS A 569 -39.80 26.50 7.63
N VAL A 570 -39.18 27.54 8.22
CA VAL A 570 -39.54 28.98 8.06
C VAL A 570 -38.25 29.85 8.03
N LYS A 571 -38.31 31.10 7.57
CA LYS A 571 -37.19 32.07 7.42
C LYS A 571 -37.27 33.28 8.36
N ASN A 572 -36.08 33.87 8.56
CA ASN A 572 -35.66 35.27 8.80
C ASN A 572 -36.55 36.36 9.46
N ASP A 573 -35.79 37.25 10.12
CA ASP A 573 -35.91 38.72 10.27
C ASP A 573 -36.28 39.24 11.68
N GLU A 574 -35.69 40.33 12.22
CA GLU A 574 -34.82 41.35 11.58
C GLU A 574 -33.68 41.94 12.50
N ASN A 575 -33.49 43.27 12.51
CA ASN A 575 -32.39 44.06 13.09
C ASN A 575 -32.28 44.17 14.64
N ILE A 576 -31.07 44.47 15.14
CA ILE A 576 -30.73 45.73 15.86
C ILE A 576 -29.20 45.89 16.05
N THR A 577 -28.69 47.13 16.07
CA THR A 577 -27.24 47.46 16.15
C THR A 577 -26.88 48.43 17.28
N SER A 578 -25.86 48.10 18.08
CA SER A 578 -24.87 48.97 18.77
C SER A 578 -24.07 48.10 19.77
N LYS A 579 -22.74 48.16 19.92
CA LYS A 579 -21.75 49.26 19.97
C LYS A 579 -21.77 50.02 21.30
N PHE A 580 -20.96 49.59 22.28
CA PHE A 580 -20.27 50.46 23.24
C PHE A 580 -19.07 49.76 23.90
N GLU A 581 -18.06 50.57 24.26
CA GLU A 581 -16.78 50.27 24.91
C GLU A 581 -16.31 51.60 25.54
N PRO A 582 -15.51 51.65 26.62
CA PRO A 582 -15.48 50.82 27.84
C PRO A 582 -15.72 51.70 29.12
N LEU A 583 -15.63 51.11 30.33
CA LEU A 583 -14.88 51.60 31.53
C LEU A 583 -15.47 51.18 32.90
N GLN A 584 -14.53 50.94 33.83
CA GLN A 584 -14.56 51.18 35.29
C GLN A 584 -15.70 50.62 36.19
N ASP A 585 -15.34 49.61 36.96
CA ASP A 585 -15.14 49.70 38.42
C ASP A 585 -16.18 50.46 39.26
N GLU A 586 -17.17 49.73 39.81
CA GLU A 586 -17.65 49.94 41.19
C GLU A 586 -18.36 48.67 41.72
N THR A 587 -17.98 48.16 42.89
CA THR A 587 -18.60 46.97 43.49
C THR A 587 -19.96 47.30 44.12
N SER A 588 -21.03 46.66 43.65
CA SER A 588 -22.38 46.79 44.23
C SER A 588 -22.91 45.45 44.76
N GLU A 589 -23.70 45.49 45.83
CA GLU A 589 -24.10 44.29 46.60
C GLU A 589 -25.07 43.36 45.85
N ASN A 590 -25.59 43.79 44.70
CA ASN A 590 -26.61 43.12 43.88
C ASN A 590 -26.11 41.92 43.04
N ASP A 591 -24.79 41.66 42.99
CA ASP A 591 -24.24 40.48 42.29
C ASP A 591 -24.11 39.23 43.17
N LYS A 592 -24.23 39.36 44.50
CA LYS A 592 -24.20 38.20 45.43
C LYS A 592 -25.38 37.26 45.18
N ASP A 593 -26.58 37.80 45.00
CA ASP A 593 -27.80 37.00 44.83
C ASP A 593 -27.80 36.23 43.49
N LYS A 594 -27.28 36.84 42.42
CA LYS A 594 -27.07 36.16 41.13
C LYS A 594 -26.05 35.03 41.24
N LEU A 595 -24.99 35.20 42.03
CA LEU A 595 -23.99 34.16 42.26
C LEU A 595 -24.59 32.98 43.03
N ILE A 596 -25.48 33.26 43.99
CA ILE A 596 -26.23 32.24 44.74
C ILE A 596 -27.21 31.49 43.83
N GLU A 597 -27.95 32.18 42.96
CA GLU A 597 -28.87 31.56 42.01
C GLU A 597 -28.13 30.68 40.99
N ALA A 598 -27.01 31.15 40.43
CA ALA A 598 -26.18 30.38 39.51
C ALA A 598 -25.61 29.09 40.14
N GLU A 599 -25.10 29.17 41.38
CA GLU A 599 -24.56 28.00 42.09
C GLU A 599 -25.67 27.04 42.56
N MET A 600 -26.91 27.52 42.75
CA MET A 600 -28.08 26.67 43.01
C MET A 600 -28.46 25.85 41.77
N ILE A 601 -28.58 26.49 40.60
CA ILE A 601 -28.84 25.84 39.30
C ILE A 601 -27.75 24.80 39.00
N ARG A 602 -26.48 25.15 39.26
CA ARG A 602 -25.33 24.24 39.10
C ARG A 602 -25.45 22.98 39.95
N ARG A 603 -25.89 23.09 41.21
CA ARG A 603 -26.09 21.95 42.10
C ARG A 603 -27.24 21.05 41.66
N GLU A 604 -28.33 21.63 41.16
CA GLU A 604 -29.47 20.85 40.67
C GLU A 604 -29.11 20.05 39.41
N ALA A 605 -28.40 20.67 38.46
CA ALA A 605 -27.88 19.97 37.27
C ALA A 605 -26.92 18.82 37.65
N LEU A 606 -26.05 19.02 38.64
CA LEU A 606 -25.10 18.00 39.10
C LEU A 606 -25.82 16.84 39.82
N ALA A 607 -26.88 17.13 40.58
CA ALA A 607 -27.74 16.10 41.19
C ALA A 607 -28.48 15.25 40.15
N GLN A 608 -28.99 15.86 39.07
CA GLN A 608 -29.60 15.14 37.95
C GLN A 608 -28.57 14.23 37.25
N LEU A 609 -27.34 14.72 37.02
CA LEU A 609 -26.26 13.93 36.42
C LEU A 609 -25.92 12.68 37.26
N ILE A 610 -25.78 12.84 38.59
CA ILE A 610 -25.49 11.72 39.52
C ILE A 610 -26.61 10.67 39.50
N ASN A 611 -27.89 11.09 39.42
CA ASN A 611 -29.00 10.14 39.28
C ASN A 611 -28.97 9.40 37.93
N SER A 612 -28.52 10.05 36.84
CA SER A 612 -28.41 9.40 35.52
C SER A 612 -27.41 8.25 35.49
N TYR A 613 -26.33 8.32 36.27
CA TYR A 613 -25.34 7.24 36.34
C TYR A 613 -25.74 6.08 37.25
N LYS A 614 -26.78 6.24 38.09
CA LYS A 614 -27.15 5.26 39.11
C LYS A 614 -28.04 4.11 38.63
N ASN A 615 -28.55 4.19 37.39
CA ASN A 615 -29.54 3.26 36.83
C ASN A 615 -28.99 2.40 35.67
N LEU A 616 -27.66 2.25 35.56
CA LEU A 616 -27.01 1.39 34.56
C LEU A 616 -26.67 0.02 35.15
N GLU A 617 -27.66 -0.87 35.21
CA GLU A 617 -27.42 -2.30 35.45
C GLU A 617 -26.77 -2.91 34.19
N VAL A 618 -25.53 -3.40 34.33
CA VAL A 618 -24.81 -4.14 33.28
C VAL A 618 -24.92 -5.63 33.53
N ASN A 619 -25.28 -6.39 32.49
CA ASN A 619 -25.68 -7.79 32.58
C ASN A 619 -24.59 -8.70 31.98
N GLU A 620 -23.70 -9.24 32.83
CA GLU A 620 -22.53 -10.02 32.38
C GLU A 620 -22.79 -11.51 32.18
N LYS A 621 -22.07 -12.10 31.22
CA LYS A 621 -21.80 -13.54 31.13
C LYS A 621 -20.30 -13.78 30.92
N PRO A 622 -19.70 -14.80 31.57
CA PRO A 622 -18.24 -14.93 31.68
C PRO A 622 -17.57 -15.74 30.54
N VAL A 623 -16.23 -15.71 30.56
CA VAL A 623 -15.19 -16.46 29.78
C VAL A 623 -14.21 -15.43 29.18
N SER A 624 -12.88 -15.46 29.40
CA SER A 624 -11.99 -16.43 30.07
C SER A 624 -10.83 -15.72 30.82
N LYS A 625 -10.13 -16.43 31.71
CA LYS A 625 -8.97 -15.92 32.46
C LYS A 625 -7.74 -15.74 31.57
N GLU A 626 -7.12 -14.56 31.60
CA GLU A 626 -5.69 -14.34 31.93
C GLU A 626 -5.29 -12.86 31.72
N SER A 627 -5.32 -12.08 32.80
CA SER A 627 -4.70 -10.74 32.88
C SER A 627 -4.44 -10.38 34.34
N VAL A 628 -3.38 -9.61 34.59
CA VAL A 628 -3.07 -9.05 35.92
C VAL A 628 -3.44 -7.57 35.91
N GLU A 629 -4.26 -7.15 36.87
CA GLU A 629 -4.78 -5.80 36.98
C GLU A 629 -4.09 -5.02 38.10
N TYR A 630 -3.72 -3.77 37.84
CA TYR A 630 -3.05 -2.89 38.80
C TYR A 630 -4.03 -1.83 39.31
N VAL A 631 -4.39 -1.91 40.60
CA VAL A 631 -5.17 -0.86 41.27
C VAL A 631 -4.22 0.16 41.89
N ILE A 632 -4.23 1.39 41.37
CA ILE A 632 -3.55 2.54 41.98
C ILE A 632 -4.60 3.34 42.76
N ASP A 633 -4.55 3.25 44.09
CA ASP A 633 -5.23 4.19 44.99
C ASP A 633 -4.21 4.71 46.01
N THR A 634 -4.24 6.02 46.25
CA THR A 634 -3.60 6.76 47.35
C THR A 634 -2.21 6.29 47.84
N GLY A 635 -1.28 6.10 46.91
CA GLY A 635 0.16 6.27 47.19
C GLY A 635 0.87 5.11 47.92
N ALA A 636 0.32 3.90 47.91
CA ALA A 636 0.99 2.72 48.45
C ALA A 636 0.90 1.52 47.48
N ILE A 637 2.05 1.07 46.96
CA ILE A 637 2.11 -0.13 46.10
C ILE A 637 2.12 -1.39 46.99
N GLY A 638 1.02 -2.13 46.99
CA GLY A 638 0.91 -3.45 47.60
C GLY A 638 0.98 -4.55 46.54
N PHE A 639 1.89 -5.51 46.70
CA PHE A 639 1.96 -6.70 45.84
C PHE A 639 1.19 -7.86 46.48
N VAL A 640 0.29 -8.47 45.72
CA VAL A 640 -0.49 -9.65 46.14
C VAL A 640 -0.45 -10.70 45.03
N MET A 641 -0.16 -11.95 45.40
CA MET A 641 -0.44 -13.14 44.59
C MET A 641 -1.53 -13.97 45.29
N PRO A 642 -2.39 -14.68 44.55
CA PRO A 642 -3.50 -15.43 45.13
C PRO A 642 -3.03 -16.74 45.80
N GLU A 643 -3.54 -16.98 47.02
CA GLU A 643 -3.69 -18.26 47.74
C GLU A 643 -2.45 -19.20 47.73
N PHE A 644 -1.72 -19.37 48.84
CA PHE A 644 -2.21 -19.94 50.09
C PHE A 644 -1.53 -19.38 51.36
N GLU A 645 -2.27 -19.39 52.48
CA GLU A 645 -1.96 -19.18 53.91
C GLU A 645 -0.73 -18.35 54.38
N GLU A 646 -1.01 -17.39 55.28
CA GLU A 646 -0.06 -16.59 56.12
C GLU A 646 1.01 -15.71 55.44
N THR A 647 0.57 -14.70 54.66
CA THR A 647 1.44 -13.64 54.13
C THR A 647 2.00 -12.71 55.23
N LYS A 648 3.21 -13.00 55.72
CA LYS A 648 3.89 -12.24 56.79
C LYS A 648 4.73 -11.08 56.24
N ILE A 649 4.41 -9.84 56.61
CA ILE A 649 5.14 -8.65 56.12
C ILE A 649 6.57 -8.61 56.69
N LEU A 650 7.58 -8.78 55.84
CA LEU A 650 8.99 -8.86 56.26
C LEU A 650 9.70 -7.50 56.40
N ARG A 651 9.31 -6.47 55.62
CA ARG A 651 9.85 -5.11 55.78
C ARG A 651 8.88 -4.08 55.18
N LYS A 652 8.76 -2.92 55.81
CA LYS A 652 8.30 -1.69 55.15
C LYS A 652 9.52 -0.79 54.92
N ILE A 653 9.64 -0.26 53.70
CA ILE A 653 10.55 0.85 53.40
C ILE A 653 9.65 2.07 53.22
N LYS A 654 10.06 3.20 53.80
CA LYS A 654 9.40 4.49 53.62
C LYS A 654 10.27 5.31 52.67
N LEU A 655 9.66 5.79 51.59
CA LEU A 655 10.16 6.90 50.78
C LEU A 655 9.73 8.22 51.45
#